data_AF-A0A9P9YB42-F1
#
_entry.id   AF-A0A9P9YB42-F1
#
_cell.length_a   1.000
_cell.length_b   1.000
_cell.length_c   1.000
_cell.angle_alpha   90.00
_cell.angle_beta   90.00
_cell.angle_gamma   90.00
#
_symmetry.space_group_name_H-M   'P 1'
#
loop_
_entity.id
_entity.type
_entity.pdbx_description
1 polymer ?
#
loop_
_entity_poly.entity_id
_entity_poly.type
_entity_poly.pdbx_seq_one_letter_code
_entity_poly.pdbx_strand_id
1 'polypeptide(L)'
;MLLRLALSAARPAGSLKILAQSPAQLLRPNPNLSVVRTYARGPVRTRAPVEQQQLRTPSLKEKLMGPPSANAYSMGKGAAAGAAAVGLGALCYYGVGLGKHTSIADNAIMWPQYVRDRIQSTYAFFGGSCVLTAAAAAAVFRSHRLLELASRGGIVATIASLALVIGSGAVARSIEYQPGLGAKHLAWAVHCAILGAVIAPLCFVGGPILTRAALYTGGIVGGLSTIAACAPSDKFLFMGGPLAIGLGVVFASSLASMWLPPTTALGAGLASMSLYGGLVLFSGFLLYDTQRMVRRAEVHPQYSYTPFDPINASMSIYMDVLNIFIRIVTILSGGQRRKQVSFPRGCVAGFGGGGGGGGAAIGSAARGEQKQTGQVISKANPGQKTDMERRYLKNPFADFAGGENTPFASDEEHLKNLICTYVDAILEHCHPNNDEEDNRGDLYVGNAGIAFMFWKLNSCEQTRDLYPALEHAAAFIRNAKSNAKRYKKRSAERYSFLCGNAGIYAVSAAISQAVKDTEELSNDLANFKSGIPSSKEFMHTKYGCDEVLVGRAGYLSGCYWLNDVLPEKKITDDDLISICQLIVTSGREYSKLNNSPCPLMYQYHGTEYLGAAHGLCAILHMLLDSPWFRTIPISAPAAELRDIKRSIDFFLELQDEDGNFPVALEDLRSGRDKRLVHWCHGAPGAVYVLAKAYLIFKEEKYLSSLRRCADMVWKKGFLRKGPGICHGVAGNGYVFLLLFRLTNEMKYLYRAHKFMELLTDAEFKLRARTPDRPHSLYEGVAGTVCFLVDLLEPEQAYFPFMDVFH
;
A
#
# COMPACT_ATOMS: atom_id res chain seq x y z
N MET A 1 33.06 0.43 -8.53
CA MET A 1 34.36 0.11 -9.19
C MET A 1 34.23 -0.45 -10.62
N LEU A 2 33.03 -0.84 -11.09
CA LEU A 2 32.78 -1.16 -12.52
C LEU A 2 32.34 0.04 -13.38
N LEU A 3 32.17 1.23 -12.79
CA LEU A 3 31.80 2.46 -13.51
C LEU A 3 33.01 3.27 -14.04
N ARG A 4 34.24 2.84 -13.74
CA ARG A 4 35.48 3.53 -14.19
C ARG A 4 36.14 2.88 -15.42
N LEU A 5 35.62 1.77 -15.94
CA LEU A 5 36.16 1.07 -17.11
C LEU A 5 35.43 1.38 -18.42
N ALA A 6 34.31 2.10 -18.39
CA ALA A 6 33.51 2.42 -19.59
C ALA A 6 33.77 3.82 -20.18
N LEU A 7 34.67 4.61 -19.60
CA LEU A 7 34.89 6.03 -19.98
C LEU A 7 36.30 6.35 -20.51
N SER A 8 37.05 5.35 -20.99
CA SER A 8 38.36 5.60 -21.63
C SER A 8 38.49 4.85 -22.95
N ALA A 9 37.72 5.29 -23.95
CA ALA A 9 38.02 5.05 -25.36
C ALA A 9 37.13 5.94 -26.24
N ALA A 10 37.46 7.23 -26.36
CA ALA A 10 37.26 8.03 -27.58
C ALA A 10 37.70 9.48 -27.31
N ARG A 11 38.84 9.87 -27.88
CA ARG A 11 39.16 11.27 -28.18
C ARG A 11 39.08 11.50 -29.71
N PRO A 12 38.92 12.75 -30.17
CA PRO A 12 38.19 13.09 -31.38
C PRO A 12 39.09 13.60 -32.53
N ALA A 13 38.62 13.45 -33.76
CA ALA A 13 38.98 14.22 -34.97
C ALA A 13 37.96 13.83 -36.07
N GLY A 14 37.38 14.68 -36.90
CA GLY A 14 37.47 16.11 -37.13
C GLY A 14 36.33 16.52 -38.09
N SER A 15 35.98 17.79 -38.00
CA SER A 15 35.06 18.65 -38.76
C SER A 15 34.70 18.29 -40.21
N LEU A 16 33.45 18.52 -40.66
CA LEU A 16 32.99 19.77 -41.31
C LEU A 16 31.56 19.68 -41.95
N LYS A 17 30.74 20.71 -41.68
CA LYS A 17 29.74 21.43 -42.52
C LYS A 17 28.54 20.68 -43.14
N ILE A 18 27.28 20.99 -42.79
CA ILE A 18 26.43 22.20 -42.96
C ILE A 18 25.48 22.11 -44.18
N LEU A 19 24.19 22.15 -43.85
CA LEU A 19 22.99 22.69 -44.54
C LEU A 19 22.52 22.19 -45.92
N ALA A 20 21.30 21.62 -45.86
CA ALA A 20 20.09 21.96 -46.60
C ALA A 20 20.07 21.93 -48.14
N GLN A 21 19.16 21.11 -48.69
CA GLN A 21 18.08 21.55 -49.58
C GLN A 21 17.02 20.44 -49.72
N SER A 22 15.76 20.87 -49.87
CA SER A 22 14.54 20.06 -49.91
C SER A 22 14.16 19.71 -51.39
N PRO A 23 13.03 19.03 -51.69
CA PRO A 23 13.00 17.83 -52.52
C PRO A 23 12.41 18.04 -53.92
N ALA A 24 12.81 17.22 -54.90
CA ALA A 24 11.95 16.65 -55.95
C ALA A 24 12.80 15.86 -56.96
N GLN A 25 12.14 14.90 -57.63
CA GLN A 25 12.54 14.21 -58.85
C GLN A 25 13.55 13.06 -58.70
N LEU A 26 13.04 11.82 -58.83
CA LEU A 26 13.41 10.91 -59.92
C LEU A 26 12.55 9.63 -59.85
N LEU A 27 11.44 9.67 -60.57
CA LEU A 27 10.78 8.50 -61.17
C LEU A 27 11.09 8.58 -62.66
N ARG A 28 11.66 7.52 -63.25
CA ARG A 28 11.32 7.08 -64.61
C ARG A 28 11.69 5.60 -64.81
N PRO A 29 10.84 4.81 -65.51
CA PRO A 29 10.97 3.36 -65.68
C PRO A 29 11.56 2.98 -67.05
N ASN A 30 11.92 1.70 -67.23
CA ASN A 30 11.96 1.05 -68.55
C ASN A 30 11.71 -0.48 -68.42
N PRO A 31 11.25 -1.16 -69.49
CA PRO A 31 10.37 -2.33 -69.46
C PRO A 31 11.07 -3.61 -69.98
N ASN A 32 10.29 -4.69 -70.14
CA ASN A 32 10.63 -6.04 -70.68
C ASN A 32 11.03 -7.07 -69.59
N LEU A 33 10.59 -8.34 -69.57
CA LEU A 33 9.90 -9.18 -70.55
C LEU A 33 9.31 -10.45 -69.86
N SER A 34 8.13 -10.85 -70.35
CA SER A 34 7.55 -12.22 -70.50
C SER A 34 7.46 -13.23 -69.34
N VAL A 35 6.20 -13.52 -68.98
CA VAL A 35 5.75 -14.75 -68.31
C VAL A 35 5.42 -15.81 -69.38
N VAL A 36 6.08 -16.97 -69.31
CA VAL A 36 5.71 -18.19 -70.06
C VAL A 36 4.97 -19.12 -69.11
N ARG A 37 3.70 -19.44 -69.42
CA ARG A 37 2.91 -20.47 -68.72
C ARG A 37 2.61 -21.59 -69.71
N THR A 38 3.27 -22.73 -69.53
CA THR A 38 3.10 -23.91 -70.37
C THR A 38 1.79 -24.61 -70.04
N TYR A 39 0.96 -24.85 -71.06
CA TYR A 39 -0.21 -25.73 -71.02
C TYR A 39 0.23 -27.18 -71.29
N ALA A 40 -0.26 -28.14 -70.51
CA ALA A 40 -0.24 -29.57 -70.87
C ALA A 40 -1.68 -30.11 -70.91
N ARG A 41 -1.99 -30.85 -71.99
CA ARG A 41 -3.31 -31.38 -72.41
C ARG A 41 -3.65 -32.74 -71.75
N GLY A 42 -4.93 -32.89 -71.36
CA GLY A 42 -5.83 -34.07 -71.54
C GLY A 42 -5.54 -35.38 -70.78
N PRO A 43 -6.55 -36.25 -70.52
CA PRO A 43 -7.65 -36.55 -71.46
C PRO A 43 -9.09 -36.49 -70.89
N VAL A 44 -10.01 -36.58 -71.85
CA VAL A 44 -11.48 -36.50 -71.81
C VAL A 44 -12.11 -37.74 -71.18
N ARG A 45 -13.16 -37.59 -70.35
CA ARG A 45 -14.38 -38.42 -70.42
C ARG A 45 -15.59 -37.88 -69.64
N THR A 46 -16.70 -37.82 -70.37
CA THR A 46 -18.13 -38.00 -70.01
C THR A 46 -18.85 -36.96 -69.14
N ARG A 47 -19.89 -36.38 -69.76
CA ARG A 47 -21.03 -35.68 -69.14
C ARG A 47 -21.71 -36.56 -68.08
N ALA A 48 -21.86 -36.02 -66.88
CA ALA A 48 -22.81 -36.43 -65.84
C ALA A 48 -23.48 -35.16 -65.30
N PRO A 49 -24.72 -35.24 -64.79
CA PRO A 49 -25.59 -34.08 -64.63
C PRO A 49 -25.06 -33.12 -63.56
N VAL A 50 -25.24 -31.82 -63.81
CA VAL A 50 -24.99 -30.75 -62.82
C VAL A 50 -26.01 -30.91 -61.71
N GLU A 51 -25.66 -31.67 -60.69
CA GLU A 51 -26.27 -31.55 -59.38
C GLU A 51 -25.78 -30.23 -58.79
N GLN A 52 -26.71 -29.30 -58.53
CA GLN A 52 -26.44 -28.09 -57.76
C GLN A 52 -26.01 -28.53 -56.35
N GLN A 53 -24.74 -28.82 -56.15
CA GLN A 53 -24.15 -28.84 -54.82
C GLN A 53 -24.20 -27.42 -54.29
N GLN A 54 -25.23 -27.14 -53.48
CA GLN A 54 -25.21 -26.06 -52.51
C GLN A 54 -23.84 -26.09 -51.84
N LEU A 55 -23.02 -25.06 -52.08
CA LEU A 55 -21.81 -24.80 -51.32
C LEU A 55 -22.22 -24.63 -49.87
N ARG A 56 -22.24 -25.74 -49.10
CA ARG A 56 -22.39 -25.70 -47.66
C ARG A 56 -21.26 -24.83 -47.14
N THR A 57 -21.60 -23.65 -46.65
CA THR A 57 -20.67 -22.83 -45.87
C THR A 57 -20.17 -23.72 -44.74
N PRO A 58 -18.84 -23.96 -44.64
CA PRO A 58 -18.33 -24.85 -43.61
C PRO A 58 -18.74 -24.29 -42.25
N SER A 59 -19.30 -25.17 -41.43
CA SER A 59 -19.76 -24.83 -40.09
C SER A 59 -18.61 -24.24 -39.27
N LEU A 60 -18.91 -23.46 -38.23
CA LEU A 60 -17.89 -22.87 -37.35
C LEU A 60 -16.94 -23.95 -36.81
N LYS A 61 -17.47 -25.15 -36.50
CA LYS A 61 -16.69 -26.31 -36.06
C LYS A 61 -15.72 -26.80 -37.15
N GLU A 62 -16.16 -26.89 -38.40
CA GLU A 62 -15.31 -27.30 -39.54
C GLU A 62 -14.23 -26.25 -39.86
N LYS A 63 -14.54 -24.95 -39.72
CA LYS A 63 -13.53 -23.88 -39.88
C LYS A 63 -12.48 -23.88 -38.77
N LEU A 64 -12.87 -24.16 -37.53
CA LEU A 64 -11.97 -24.18 -36.37
C LEU A 64 -11.10 -25.44 -36.29
N MET A 65 -11.62 -26.59 -36.75
CA MET A 65 -10.92 -27.87 -36.77
C MET A 65 -10.19 -28.14 -38.10
N GLY A 66 -10.36 -27.26 -39.10
CA GLY A 66 -9.65 -27.31 -40.37
C GLY A 66 -8.14 -27.03 -40.25
N PRO A 67 -7.37 -27.20 -41.35
CA PRO A 67 -5.93 -26.98 -41.34
C PRO A 67 -5.57 -25.53 -40.98
N PRO A 68 -4.40 -25.28 -40.36
CA PRO A 68 -4.05 -23.97 -39.85
C PRO A 68 -3.88 -22.98 -40.99
N SER A 69 -4.50 -21.82 -40.90
CA SER A 69 -4.18 -20.73 -41.82
C SER A 69 -2.76 -20.20 -41.52
N ALA A 70 -2.03 -19.77 -42.56
CA ALA A 70 -0.71 -19.16 -42.40
C ALA A 70 -0.70 -17.92 -41.48
N ASN A 71 -1.89 -17.40 -41.13
CA ASN A 71 -2.10 -16.16 -40.41
C ASN A 71 -1.92 -16.27 -38.88
N ALA A 72 -2.14 -17.45 -38.27
CA ALA A 72 -2.15 -17.56 -36.81
C ALA A 72 -0.77 -17.29 -36.16
N TYR A 73 0.30 -17.86 -36.74
CA TYR A 73 1.67 -17.66 -36.25
C TYR A 73 2.29 -16.34 -36.76
N SER A 74 1.87 -15.84 -37.93
CA SER A 74 2.34 -14.54 -38.42
C SER A 74 1.76 -13.38 -37.61
N MET A 75 0.49 -13.49 -37.18
CA MET A 75 -0.15 -12.54 -36.27
C MET A 75 0.55 -12.51 -34.90
N GLY A 76 0.90 -13.67 -34.35
CA GLY A 76 1.68 -13.76 -33.10
C GLY A 76 3.08 -13.13 -33.22
N LYS A 77 3.79 -13.41 -34.33
CA LYS A 77 5.08 -12.75 -34.63
C LYS A 77 4.93 -11.23 -34.78
N GLY A 78 3.86 -10.78 -35.45
CA GLY A 78 3.55 -9.36 -35.60
C GLY A 78 3.29 -8.67 -34.26
N ALA A 79 2.53 -9.31 -33.36
CA ALA A 79 2.31 -8.81 -32.02
C ALA A 79 3.61 -8.70 -31.20
N ALA A 80 4.47 -9.72 -31.26
CA ALA A 80 5.77 -9.70 -30.60
C ALA A 80 6.70 -8.60 -31.18
N ALA A 81 6.71 -8.41 -32.51
CA ALA A 81 7.47 -7.36 -33.16
C ALA A 81 6.95 -5.95 -32.78
N GLY A 82 5.62 -5.77 -32.73
CA GLY A 82 5.00 -4.54 -32.27
C GLY A 82 5.35 -4.23 -30.81
N ALA A 83 5.27 -5.22 -29.92
CA ALA A 83 5.68 -5.07 -28.53
C ALA A 83 7.17 -4.72 -28.39
N ALA A 84 8.04 -5.32 -29.20
CA ALA A 84 9.46 -4.98 -29.23
C ALA A 84 9.70 -3.54 -29.71
N ALA A 85 8.97 -3.07 -30.73
CA ALA A 85 9.05 -1.68 -31.19
C ALA A 85 8.58 -0.68 -30.12
N VAL A 86 7.49 -0.99 -29.41
CA VAL A 86 7.01 -0.20 -28.26
C VAL A 86 8.05 -0.19 -27.14
N GLY A 87 8.64 -1.34 -26.82
CA GLY A 87 9.70 -1.47 -25.82
C GLY A 87 10.94 -0.64 -26.18
N LEU A 88 11.38 -0.68 -27.44
CA LEU A 88 12.51 0.12 -27.91
C LEU A 88 12.18 1.63 -27.85
N GLY A 89 10.97 2.03 -28.25
CA GLY A 89 10.50 3.40 -28.13
C GLY A 89 10.46 3.88 -26.68
N ALA A 90 9.99 3.04 -25.76
CA ALA A 90 9.99 3.31 -24.33
C ALA A 90 11.42 3.40 -23.75
N LEU A 91 12.35 2.55 -24.21
CA LEU A 91 13.75 2.62 -23.83
C LEU A 91 14.40 3.92 -24.29
N CYS A 92 14.13 4.37 -25.52
CA CYS A 92 14.60 5.68 -25.99
C CYS A 92 13.96 6.84 -25.20
N TYR A 93 12.67 6.75 -24.89
CA TYR A 93 11.96 7.81 -24.18
C TYR A 93 12.42 7.95 -22.71
N TYR A 94 12.43 6.85 -21.97
CA TYR A 94 12.80 6.84 -20.55
C TYR A 94 14.32 6.82 -20.36
N GLY A 95 15.06 6.03 -21.14
CA GLY A 95 16.51 5.86 -21.00
C GLY A 95 17.35 7.08 -21.40
N VAL A 96 16.84 7.96 -22.27
CA VAL A 96 17.50 9.23 -22.65
C VAL A 96 17.06 10.40 -21.76
N GLY A 97 16.18 10.16 -20.78
CA GLY A 97 15.73 11.20 -19.84
C GLY A 97 14.79 12.24 -20.45
N LEU A 98 14.04 11.90 -21.51
CA LEU A 98 13.05 12.80 -22.13
C LEU A 98 11.75 12.92 -21.30
N GLY A 99 11.65 12.17 -20.20
CA GLY A 99 10.54 12.23 -19.26
C GLY A 99 10.63 13.46 -18.33
N LYS A 100 9.50 14.15 -18.12
CA LYS A 100 9.41 15.31 -17.20
C LYS A 100 9.40 14.97 -15.71
N HIS A 101 9.44 13.68 -15.35
CA HIS A 101 9.32 13.17 -13.98
C HIS A 101 10.60 12.45 -13.56
N THR A 102 10.93 12.47 -12.26
CA THR A 102 12.12 11.79 -11.73
C THR A 102 12.01 10.27 -11.89
N SER A 103 13.09 9.65 -12.40
CA SER A 103 13.15 8.21 -12.60
C SER A 103 13.57 7.46 -11.32
N ILE A 104 13.35 6.14 -11.28
CA ILE A 104 13.90 5.29 -10.21
C ILE A 104 15.43 5.43 -10.15
N ALA A 105 16.10 5.48 -11.31
CA ALA A 105 17.55 5.65 -11.40
C ALA A 105 18.04 6.99 -10.81
N ASP A 106 17.30 8.08 -11.01
CA ASP A 106 17.62 9.38 -10.40
C ASP A 106 17.43 9.35 -8.88
N ASN A 107 16.37 8.71 -8.42
CA ASN A 107 16.08 8.54 -6.99
C ASN A 107 17.05 7.57 -6.31
N ALA A 108 17.67 6.65 -7.07
CA ALA A 108 18.59 5.64 -6.55
C ALA A 108 19.88 6.23 -5.96
N ILE A 109 20.28 7.42 -6.40
CA ILE A 109 21.42 8.16 -5.83
C ILE A 109 21.12 8.59 -4.38
N MET A 110 19.86 8.92 -4.10
CA MET A 110 19.38 9.36 -2.78
C MET A 110 18.94 8.19 -1.89
N TRP A 111 19.04 6.94 -2.35
CA TRP A 111 18.62 5.79 -1.56
C TRP A 111 19.55 5.53 -0.35
N PRO A 112 18.97 5.33 0.85
CA PRO A 112 19.71 4.81 2.00
C PRO A 112 20.40 3.49 1.68
N GLN A 113 21.53 3.20 2.34
CA GLN A 113 22.32 1.99 2.07
C GLN A 113 21.49 0.69 2.19
N TYR A 114 20.62 0.60 3.20
CA TYR A 114 19.80 -0.61 3.39
C TYR A 114 18.83 -0.89 2.23
N VAL A 115 18.35 0.12 1.51
CA VAL A 115 17.47 -0.08 0.34
C VAL A 115 18.29 -0.66 -0.82
N ARG A 116 19.51 -0.16 -1.03
CA ARG A 116 20.44 -0.70 -2.02
C ARG A 116 20.82 -2.13 -1.70
N ASP A 117 21.09 -2.45 -0.43
CA ASP A 117 21.41 -3.81 0.02
C ASP A 117 20.25 -4.80 -0.21
N ARG A 118 19.00 -4.37 -0.01
CA ARG A 118 17.80 -5.17 -0.28
C ARG A 118 17.60 -5.44 -1.76
N ILE A 119 17.81 -4.45 -2.61
CA ILE A 119 17.73 -4.61 -4.06
C ILE A 119 18.87 -5.52 -4.55
N GLN A 120 20.09 -5.29 -4.08
CA GLN A 120 21.26 -6.11 -4.42
C GLN A 120 21.10 -7.56 -3.98
N SER A 121 20.64 -7.82 -2.75
CA SER A 121 20.38 -9.18 -2.27
C SER A 121 19.27 -9.87 -3.07
N THR A 122 18.20 -9.15 -3.44
CA THR A 122 17.13 -9.69 -4.31
C THR A 122 17.69 -10.11 -5.67
N TYR A 123 18.52 -9.28 -6.31
CA TYR A 123 19.15 -9.64 -7.58
C TYR A 123 20.21 -10.75 -7.44
N ALA A 124 20.89 -10.85 -6.29
CA ALA A 124 21.80 -11.95 -6.00
C ALA A 124 21.05 -13.29 -5.91
N PHE A 125 19.91 -13.34 -5.21
CA PHE A 125 19.06 -14.54 -5.17
C PHE A 125 18.41 -14.86 -6.52
N PHE A 126 18.03 -13.84 -7.30
CA PHE A 126 17.60 -14.04 -8.68
C PHE A 126 18.70 -14.70 -9.53
N GLY A 127 19.92 -14.15 -9.52
CA GLY A 127 21.06 -14.72 -10.23
C GLY A 127 21.41 -16.13 -9.76
N GLY A 128 21.39 -16.35 -8.45
CA GLY A 128 21.56 -17.67 -7.83
C GLY A 128 20.49 -18.67 -8.27
N SER A 129 19.23 -18.22 -8.41
CA SER A 129 18.12 -19.05 -8.88
C SER A 129 18.37 -19.53 -10.30
N CYS A 130 18.82 -18.64 -11.19
CA CYS A 130 19.18 -18.98 -12.58
C CYS A 130 20.33 -19.99 -12.65
N VAL A 131 21.40 -19.77 -11.89
CA VAL A 131 22.56 -20.68 -11.85
C VAL A 131 22.17 -22.05 -11.31
N LEU A 132 21.44 -22.10 -10.20
CA LEU A 132 21.03 -23.35 -9.57
C LEU A 132 20.07 -24.15 -10.46
N THR A 133 19.15 -23.46 -11.14
CA THR A 133 18.24 -24.08 -12.12
C THR A 133 19.01 -24.69 -13.28
N ALA A 134 19.99 -23.95 -13.84
CA ALA A 134 20.81 -24.43 -14.94
C ALA A 134 21.69 -25.63 -14.52
N ALA A 135 22.27 -25.58 -13.33
CA ALA A 135 23.05 -26.68 -12.77
C ALA A 135 22.20 -27.93 -12.54
N ALA A 136 21.00 -27.77 -11.96
CA ALA A 136 20.06 -28.86 -11.77
C ALA A 136 19.56 -29.46 -13.10
N ALA A 137 19.23 -28.62 -14.09
CA ALA A 137 18.86 -29.08 -15.42
C ALA A 137 19.99 -29.89 -16.08
N ALA A 138 21.24 -29.41 -15.99
CA ALA A 138 22.41 -30.12 -16.50
C ALA A 138 22.66 -31.45 -15.76
N ALA A 139 22.46 -31.49 -14.44
CA ALA A 139 22.60 -32.70 -13.64
C ALA A 139 21.54 -33.76 -13.99
N VAL A 140 20.27 -33.33 -14.13
CA VAL A 140 19.17 -34.21 -14.55
C VAL A 140 19.39 -34.72 -15.97
N PHE A 141 19.82 -33.86 -16.89
CA PHE A 141 20.10 -34.25 -18.28
C PHE A 141 21.23 -35.28 -18.40
N ARG A 142 22.22 -35.25 -17.50
CA ARG A 142 23.31 -36.25 -17.46
C ARG A 142 22.91 -37.58 -16.82
N SER A 143 21.82 -37.61 -16.06
CA SER A 143 21.35 -38.81 -15.35
C SER A 143 20.20 -39.48 -16.09
N HIS A 144 20.42 -40.67 -16.62
CA HIS A 144 19.43 -41.38 -17.45
C HIS A 144 18.10 -41.62 -16.72
N ARG A 145 18.15 -41.99 -15.43
CA ARG A 145 16.94 -42.25 -14.62
C ARG A 145 16.13 -40.99 -14.31
N LEU A 146 16.82 -39.88 -14.00
CA LEU A 146 16.14 -38.61 -13.71
C LEU A 146 15.60 -37.97 -14.98
N LEU A 147 16.34 -38.07 -16.09
CA LEU A 147 15.89 -37.60 -17.38
C LEU A 147 14.69 -38.41 -17.89
N GLU A 148 14.67 -39.74 -17.70
CA GLU A 148 13.51 -40.57 -18.02
C GLU A 148 12.28 -40.09 -17.23
N LEU A 149 12.42 -39.90 -15.92
CA LEU A 149 11.33 -39.40 -15.07
C LEU A 149 10.85 -38.01 -15.51
N ALA A 150 11.77 -37.10 -15.83
CA ALA A 150 11.45 -35.74 -16.26
C ALA A 150 10.87 -35.67 -17.69
N SER A 151 11.20 -36.63 -18.55
CA SER A 151 10.70 -36.72 -19.92
C SER A 151 9.50 -37.64 -20.08
N ARG A 152 9.00 -38.27 -19.00
CA ARG A 152 7.76 -39.05 -19.00
C ARG A 152 6.62 -38.15 -19.49
N GLY A 153 6.13 -38.46 -20.68
CA GLY A 153 4.98 -37.79 -21.28
C GLY A 153 3.65 -38.22 -20.64
N GLY A 154 2.58 -37.54 -21.03
CA GLY A 154 1.22 -37.86 -20.62
C GLY A 154 0.61 -36.83 -19.66
N ILE A 155 -0.72 -36.86 -19.57
CA ILE A 155 -1.51 -35.90 -18.78
C ILE A 155 -1.13 -35.99 -17.29
N VAL A 156 -0.98 -37.21 -16.77
CA VAL A 156 -0.63 -37.44 -15.35
C VAL A 156 0.74 -36.84 -15.02
N ALA A 157 1.76 -37.06 -15.85
CA ALA A 157 3.09 -36.50 -15.63
C ALA A 157 3.10 -34.96 -15.75
N THR A 158 2.30 -34.40 -16.65
CA THR A 158 2.15 -32.94 -16.81
C THR A 158 1.45 -32.30 -15.60
N ILE A 159 0.37 -32.91 -15.08
CA ILE A 159 -0.32 -32.44 -13.88
C ILE A 159 0.56 -32.61 -12.64
N ALA A 160 1.26 -33.74 -12.51
CA ALA A 160 2.15 -34.02 -11.38
C ALA A 160 3.31 -33.03 -11.32
N SER A 161 3.97 -32.74 -12.45
CA SER A 161 5.04 -31.73 -12.52
C SER A 161 4.51 -30.32 -12.25
N LEU A 162 3.33 -29.96 -12.74
CA LEU A 162 2.70 -28.67 -12.42
C LEU A 162 2.41 -28.56 -10.91
N ALA A 163 1.79 -29.58 -10.31
CA ALA A 163 1.51 -29.63 -8.87
C ALA A 163 2.80 -29.56 -8.04
N LEU A 164 3.87 -30.23 -8.48
CA LEU A 164 5.18 -30.22 -7.81
C LEU A 164 5.83 -28.84 -7.83
N VAL A 165 5.80 -28.14 -8.97
CA VAL A 165 6.32 -26.77 -9.06
C VAL A 165 5.45 -25.83 -8.21
N ILE A 166 4.12 -26.00 -8.20
CA ILE A 166 3.20 -25.14 -7.44
C ILE A 166 3.42 -25.34 -5.94
N GLY A 167 3.44 -26.60 -5.50
CA GLY A 167 3.66 -26.96 -4.10
C GLY A 167 5.02 -26.50 -3.60
N SER A 168 6.10 -26.81 -4.33
CA SER A 168 7.46 -26.37 -3.91
C SER A 168 7.59 -24.84 -3.86
N GLY A 169 6.97 -24.13 -4.80
CA GLY A 169 6.96 -22.67 -4.80
C GLY A 169 6.09 -22.07 -3.70
N ALA A 170 5.00 -22.72 -3.29
CA ALA A 170 4.18 -22.30 -2.16
C ALA A 170 4.93 -22.50 -0.83
N VAL A 171 5.59 -23.64 -0.66
CA VAL A 171 6.42 -23.95 0.51
C VAL A 171 7.57 -22.97 0.65
N ALA A 172 8.31 -22.70 -0.43
CA ALA A 172 9.42 -21.74 -0.37
C ALA A 172 8.95 -20.31 -0.03
N ARG A 173 7.71 -19.96 -0.39
CA ARG A 173 7.10 -18.65 -0.05
C ARG A 173 6.55 -18.57 1.36
N SER A 174 6.03 -19.67 1.91
CA SER A 174 5.40 -19.70 3.23
C SER A 174 6.41 -19.72 4.38
N ILE A 175 7.65 -20.18 4.15
CA ILE A 175 8.69 -20.18 5.16
C ILE A 175 9.24 -18.76 5.34
N GLU A 176 9.32 -18.30 6.58
CA GLU A 176 9.87 -16.99 6.93
C GLU A 176 11.38 -16.91 6.64
N TYR A 177 11.82 -15.74 6.17
CA TYR A 177 13.24 -15.51 5.90
C TYR A 177 13.99 -15.25 7.20
N GLN A 178 15.09 -15.96 7.39
CA GLN A 178 16.05 -15.71 8.48
C GLN A 178 17.43 -15.45 7.86
N PRO A 179 18.22 -14.49 8.37
CA PRO A 179 19.58 -14.25 7.90
C PRO A 179 20.46 -15.50 8.09
N GLY A 180 21.21 -15.89 7.05
CA GLY A 180 22.07 -17.08 7.06
C GLY A 180 21.45 -18.30 6.37
N LEU A 181 22.17 -19.43 6.36
CA LEU A 181 21.66 -20.67 5.75
C LEU A 181 20.60 -21.31 6.65
N GLY A 182 19.35 -21.33 6.18
CA GLY A 182 18.21 -21.86 6.95
C GLY A 182 17.20 -22.61 6.09
N ALA A 183 16.08 -23.00 6.69
CA ALA A 183 15.03 -23.79 6.04
C ALA A 183 14.50 -23.13 4.75
N LYS A 184 14.42 -21.80 4.71
CA LYS A 184 13.99 -21.06 3.53
C LYS A 184 14.98 -21.17 2.36
N HIS A 185 16.28 -21.10 2.64
CA HIS A 185 17.33 -21.23 1.62
C HIS A 185 17.33 -22.64 1.02
N LEU A 186 17.10 -23.66 1.86
CA LEU A 186 16.93 -25.03 1.40
C LEU A 186 15.67 -25.19 0.55
N ALA A 187 14.53 -24.67 1.01
CA ALA A 187 13.27 -24.74 0.25
C ALA A 187 13.36 -24.01 -1.09
N TRP A 188 14.01 -22.84 -1.12
CA TRP A 188 14.34 -22.11 -2.35
C TRP A 188 15.22 -22.93 -3.27
N ALA A 189 16.30 -23.54 -2.75
CA ALA A 189 17.20 -24.35 -3.55
C ALA A 189 16.50 -25.60 -4.13
N VAL A 190 15.67 -26.26 -3.34
CA VAL A 190 14.84 -27.40 -3.77
C VAL A 190 13.86 -26.96 -4.87
N HIS A 191 13.23 -25.81 -4.72
CA HIS A 191 12.32 -25.28 -5.74
C HIS A 191 13.05 -25.01 -7.07
N CYS A 192 14.23 -24.39 -7.03
CA CYS A 192 15.07 -24.20 -8.22
C CYS A 192 15.51 -25.53 -8.84
N ALA A 193 15.84 -26.54 -8.02
CA ALA A 193 16.20 -27.86 -8.52
C ALA A 193 15.03 -28.57 -9.21
N ILE A 194 13.82 -28.48 -8.66
CA ILE A 194 12.59 -29.00 -9.26
C ILE A 194 12.33 -28.33 -10.61
N LEU A 195 12.45 -27.00 -10.69
CA LEU A 195 12.30 -26.27 -11.95
C LEU A 195 13.37 -26.67 -12.98
N GLY A 196 14.62 -26.84 -12.54
CA GLY A 196 15.69 -27.36 -13.38
C GLY A 196 15.37 -28.75 -13.94
N ALA A 197 14.82 -29.64 -13.12
CA ALA A 197 14.40 -30.97 -13.55
C ALA A 197 13.27 -30.93 -14.58
N VAL A 198 12.26 -30.08 -14.38
CA VAL A 198 11.13 -29.90 -15.33
C VAL A 198 11.63 -29.35 -16.67
N ILE A 199 12.66 -28.50 -16.67
CA ILE A 199 13.20 -27.84 -17.86
C ILE A 199 14.31 -28.66 -18.52
N ALA A 200 14.89 -29.66 -17.84
CA ALA A 200 15.98 -30.50 -18.35
C ALA A 200 15.73 -31.11 -19.76
N PRO A 201 14.51 -31.52 -20.15
CA PRO A 201 14.25 -31.96 -21.52
C PRO A 201 14.52 -30.90 -22.60
N LEU A 202 14.51 -29.60 -22.28
CA LEU A 202 14.90 -28.56 -23.24
C LEU A 202 16.37 -28.67 -23.68
N CYS A 203 17.21 -29.36 -22.91
CA CYS A 203 18.59 -29.64 -23.30
C CYS A 203 18.69 -30.45 -24.61
N PHE A 204 17.65 -31.18 -25.02
CA PHE A 204 17.59 -31.87 -26.31
C PHE A 204 17.57 -30.92 -27.52
N VAL A 205 17.21 -29.65 -27.33
CA VAL A 205 17.20 -28.63 -28.41
C VAL A 205 18.63 -28.30 -28.86
N GLY A 206 19.64 -28.58 -28.02
CA GLY A 206 21.05 -28.42 -28.35
C GLY A 206 21.68 -27.13 -27.81
N GLY A 207 22.95 -27.24 -27.41
CA GLY A 207 23.72 -26.16 -26.78
C GLY A 207 23.69 -24.82 -27.53
N PRO A 208 23.94 -24.76 -28.85
CA PRO A 208 23.96 -23.49 -29.59
C PRO A 208 22.64 -22.71 -29.56
N ILE A 209 21.50 -23.42 -29.61
CA ILE A 209 20.17 -22.78 -29.55
C ILE A 209 19.90 -22.27 -28.14
N LEU A 210 20.26 -23.06 -27.12
CA LEU A 210 20.09 -22.68 -25.71
C LEU A 210 20.97 -21.47 -25.34
N THR A 211 22.22 -21.43 -25.81
CA THR A 211 23.11 -20.28 -25.59
C THR A 211 22.56 -19.02 -26.25
N ARG A 212 22.07 -19.10 -27.50
CA ARG A 212 21.43 -17.97 -28.18
C ARG A 212 20.17 -17.52 -27.45
N ALA A 213 19.34 -18.46 -27.02
CA ALA A 213 18.14 -18.16 -26.25
C ALA A 213 18.49 -17.44 -24.94
N ALA A 214 19.51 -17.91 -24.21
CA ALA A 214 19.97 -17.27 -22.98
C ALA A 214 20.47 -15.84 -23.24
N LEU A 215 21.23 -15.60 -24.32
CA LEU A 215 21.69 -14.27 -24.70
C LEU A 215 20.51 -13.34 -25.05
N TYR A 216 19.53 -13.81 -25.82
CA TYR A 216 18.34 -13.01 -26.16
C TYR A 216 17.47 -12.72 -24.94
N THR A 217 17.26 -13.70 -24.06
CA THR A 217 16.57 -13.48 -22.80
C THR A 217 17.33 -12.47 -21.93
N GLY A 218 18.66 -12.57 -21.83
CA GLY A 218 19.47 -11.57 -21.12
C GLY A 218 19.33 -10.17 -21.69
N GLY A 219 19.30 -10.02 -23.02
CA GLY A 219 19.06 -8.74 -23.68
C GLY A 219 17.67 -8.18 -23.43
N ILE A 220 16.62 -9.02 -23.50
CA ILE A 220 15.24 -8.62 -23.20
C ILE A 220 15.11 -8.19 -21.74
N VAL A 221 15.63 -9.00 -20.81
CA VAL A 221 15.56 -8.74 -19.37
C VAL A 221 16.33 -7.50 -18.99
N GLY A 222 17.55 -7.33 -19.51
CA GLY A 222 18.36 -6.14 -19.29
C GLY A 222 17.68 -4.89 -19.86
N GLY A 223 17.19 -4.94 -21.09
CA GLY A 223 16.49 -3.81 -21.72
C GLY A 223 15.23 -3.39 -20.97
N LEU A 224 14.38 -4.36 -20.60
CA LEU A 224 13.16 -4.08 -19.84
C LEU A 224 13.46 -3.61 -18.41
N SER A 225 14.48 -4.16 -17.75
CA SER A 225 14.90 -3.70 -16.42
C SER A 225 15.39 -2.25 -16.47
N THR A 226 16.12 -1.86 -17.52
CA THR A 226 16.53 -0.47 -17.75
C THR A 226 15.33 0.45 -17.97
N ILE A 227 14.33 0.03 -18.75
CA ILE A 227 13.08 0.79 -18.91
C ILE A 227 12.39 0.98 -17.56
N ALA A 228 12.27 -0.09 -16.76
CA ALA A 228 11.65 -0.04 -15.45
C ALA A 228 12.41 0.90 -14.49
N ALA A 229 13.75 0.89 -14.52
CA ALA A 229 14.60 1.76 -13.71
C ALA A 229 14.58 3.23 -14.18
N CYS A 230 14.41 3.48 -15.47
CA CYS A 230 14.33 4.85 -16.00
C CYS A 230 12.90 5.41 -16.00
N ALA A 231 11.87 4.59 -15.75
CA ALA A 231 10.49 5.04 -15.63
C ALA A 231 10.15 5.46 -14.18
N PRO A 232 9.18 6.38 -13.99
CA PRO A 232 8.65 6.71 -12.67
C PRO A 232 8.04 5.47 -11.98
N SER A 233 8.21 5.37 -10.67
CA SER A 233 7.98 4.13 -9.89
C SER A 233 6.53 3.64 -9.81
N ASP A 234 5.55 4.46 -10.20
CA ASP A 234 4.13 4.15 -10.20
C ASP A 234 3.60 3.73 -11.58
N LYS A 235 4.31 4.00 -12.68
CA LYS A 235 3.79 3.84 -14.05
C LYS A 235 3.41 2.41 -14.41
N PHE A 236 4.29 1.44 -14.18
CA PHE A 236 4.03 0.05 -14.52
C PHE A 236 3.22 -0.68 -13.43
N LEU A 237 3.15 -0.16 -12.19
CA LEU A 237 2.34 -0.73 -11.11
C LEU A 237 0.83 -0.75 -11.40
N PHE A 238 0.34 0.19 -12.23
CA PHE A 238 -1.06 0.19 -12.69
C PHE A 238 -1.41 -0.95 -13.65
N MET A 239 -0.41 -1.63 -14.22
CA MET A 239 -0.63 -2.71 -15.18
C MET A 239 -1.01 -4.05 -14.53
N GLY A 240 -0.99 -4.16 -13.20
CA GLY A 240 -1.25 -5.42 -12.50
C GLY A 240 -2.59 -6.08 -12.87
N GLY A 241 -3.68 -5.29 -12.96
CA GLY A 241 -5.00 -5.78 -13.34
C GLY A 241 -5.06 -6.34 -14.78
N PRO A 242 -4.70 -5.55 -15.81
CA PRO A 242 -4.62 -6.03 -17.19
C PRO A 242 -3.69 -7.22 -17.39
N LEU A 243 -2.52 -7.24 -16.72
CA LEU A 243 -1.59 -8.37 -16.79
C LEU A 243 -2.17 -9.65 -16.17
N ALA A 244 -2.92 -9.54 -15.07
CA ALA A 244 -3.61 -10.70 -14.48
C ALA A 244 -4.67 -11.31 -15.42
N ILE A 245 -5.43 -10.46 -16.13
CA ILE A 245 -6.38 -10.91 -17.15
C ILE A 245 -5.65 -11.61 -18.29
N GLY A 246 -4.56 -11.01 -18.79
CA GLY A 246 -3.72 -11.60 -19.84
C GLY A 246 -3.12 -12.95 -19.42
N LEU A 247 -2.74 -13.10 -18.15
CA LEU A 247 -2.26 -14.37 -17.59
C LEU A 247 -3.34 -15.44 -17.63
N GLY A 248 -4.58 -15.12 -17.25
CA GLY A 248 -5.71 -16.05 -17.37
C GLY A 248 -5.89 -16.55 -18.81
N VAL A 249 -5.79 -15.65 -19.79
CA VAL A 249 -5.89 -15.99 -21.23
C VAL A 249 -4.74 -16.88 -21.68
N VAL A 250 -3.49 -16.55 -21.34
CA VAL A 250 -2.31 -17.36 -21.71
C VAL A 250 -2.33 -18.71 -21.01
N PHE A 251 -2.78 -18.78 -19.75
CA PHE A 251 -2.93 -20.02 -18.99
C PHE A 251 -3.99 -20.92 -19.62
N ALA A 252 -5.20 -20.40 -19.86
CA ALA A 252 -6.28 -21.13 -20.53
C ALA A 252 -5.84 -21.61 -21.92
N SER A 253 -5.14 -20.76 -22.69
CA SER A 253 -4.61 -21.13 -24.02
C SER A 253 -3.55 -22.24 -23.93
N SER A 254 -2.70 -22.22 -22.91
CA SER A 254 -1.66 -23.24 -22.69
C SER A 254 -2.27 -24.59 -22.28
N LEU A 255 -3.30 -24.57 -21.43
CA LEU A 255 -4.03 -25.77 -21.02
C LEU A 255 -4.86 -26.35 -22.18
N ALA A 256 -5.57 -25.51 -22.92
CA ALA A 256 -6.37 -25.92 -24.07
C ALA A 256 -5.50 -26.48 -25.21
N SER A 257 -4.28 -25.98 -25.38
CA SER A 257 -3.31 -26.51 -26.35
C SER A 257 -2.82 -27.93 -26.04
N MET A 258 -3.10 -28.46 -24.85
CA MET A 258 -2.82 -29.88 -24.52
C MET A 258 -3.88 -30.82 -25.11
N TRP A 259 -5.09 -30.33 -25.37
CA TRP A 259 -6.25 -31.13 -25.81
C TRP A 259 -6.54 -30.93 -27.30
N LEU A 260 -6.00 -29.86 -27.90
CA LEU A 260 -6.22 -29.51 -29.30
C LEU A 260 -4.92 -29.67 -30.10
N PRO A 261 -4.91 -30.51 -31.15
CA PRO A 261 -3.74 -30.68 -31.99
C PRO A 261 -3.31 -29.34 -32.63
N PRO A 262 -2.02 -28.99 -32.63
CA PRO A 262 -1.51 -27.78 -33.29
C PRO A 262 -1.65 -27.83 -34.82
N THR A 263 -2.13 -28.94 -35.38
CA THR A 263 -2.50 -29.13 -36.79
C THR A 263 -3.90 -28.60 -37.11
N THR A 264 -4.67 -28.14 -36.12
CA THR A 264 -5.97 -27.47 -36.32
C THR A 264 -5.80 -25.95 -36.27
N ALA A 265 -6.68 -25.20 -36.95
CA ALA A 265 -6.65 -23.73 -36.93
C ALA A 265 -6.80 -23.16 -35.50
N LEU A 266 -7.72 -23.71 -34.70
CA LEU A 266 -7.88 -23.33 -33.29
C LEU A 266 -6.65 -23.70 -32.45
N GLY A 267 -6.12 -24.92 -32.59
CA GLY A 267 -4.93 -25.37 -31.85
C GLY A 267 -3.68 -24.58 -32.22
N ALA A 268 -3.49 -24.22 -33.49
CA ALA A 268 -2.41 -23.34 -33.92
C ALA A 268 -2.57 -21.90 -33.39
N GLY A 269 -3.79 -21.38 -33.33
CA GLY A 269 -4.11 -20.09 -32.74
C GLY A 269 -3.79 -20.05 -31.24
N LEU A 270 -4.24 -21.05 -30.48
CA LEU A 270 -3.97 -21.17 -29.04
C LEU A 270 -2.48 -21.39 -28.75
N ALA A 271 -1.77 -22.16 -29.59
CA ALA A 271 -0.33 -22.33 -29.49
C ALA A 271 0.44 -21.04 -29.78
N SER A 272 0.00 -20.26 -30.79
CA SER A 272 0.56 -18.94 -31.11
C SER A 272 0.30 -17.93 -29.99
N MET A 273 -0.92 -17.90 -29.44
CA MET A 273 -1.31 -17.06 -28.31
C MET A 273 -0.53 -17.41 -27.05
N SER A 274 -0.42 -18.70 -26.72
CA SER A 274 0.43 -19.15 -25.63
C SER A 274 1.86 -18.68 -25.85
N LEU A 275 2.47 -18.97 -27.01
CA LEU A 275 3.89 -18.71 -27.27
C LEU A 275 4.24 -17.22 -27.32
N TYR A 276 3.67 -16.47 -28.27
CA TYR A 276 4.00 -15.06 -28.52
C TYR A 276 3.23 -14.12 -27.59
N GLY A 277 1.94 -14.40 -27.32
CA GLY A 277 1.16 -13.64 -26.35
C GLY A 277 1.71 -13.80 -24.94
N GLY A 278 2.12 -15.00 -24.56
CA GLY A 278 2.87 -15.24 -23.32
C GLY A 278 4.18 -14.49 -23.27
N LEU A 279 4.97 -14.45 -24.35
CA LEU A 279 6.25 -13.72 -24.37
C LEU A 279 6.05 -12.22 -24.08
N VAL A 280 5.05 -11.60 -24.71
CA VAL A 280 4.69 -10.19 -24.45
C VAL A 280 4.20 -10.01 -23.02
N LEU A 281 3.35 -10.93 -22.54
CA LEU A 281 2.80 -10.88 -21.20
C LEU A 281 3.88 -10.94 -20.12
N PHE A 282 4.78 -11.92 -20.16
CA PHE A 282 5.85 -12.07 -19.18
C PHE A 282 6.90 -10.94 -19.30
N SER A 283 7.05 -10.35 -20.48
CA SER A 283 7.83 -9.11 -20.64
C SER A 283 7.16 -7.92 -19.91
N GLY A 284 5.83 -7.85 -19.91
CA GLY A 284 5.05 -6.88 -19.14
C GLY A 284 5.08 -7.14 -17.64
N PHE A 285 4.98 -8.39 -17.20
CA PHE A 285 5.15 -8.75 -15.79
C PHE A 285 6.55 -8.43 -15.30
N LEU A 286 7.59 -8.65 -16.09
CA LEU A 286 8.94 -8.26 -15.71
C LEU A 286 9.07 -6.75 -15.43
N LEU A 287 8.43 -5.90 -16.23
CA LEU A 287 8.37 -4.45 -15.97
C LEU A 287 7.63 -4.14 -14.66
N TYR A 288 6.45 -4.75 -14.47
CA TYR A 288 5.63 -4.60 -13.27
C TYR A 288 6.37 -5.07 -12.01
N ASP A 289 6.94 -6.26 -12.03
CA ASP A 289 7.60 -6.88 -10.89
C ASP A 289 8.94 -6.23 -10.56
N THR A 290 9.66 -5.71 -11.55
CA THR A 290 10.87 -4.88 -11.30
C THR A 290 10.50 -3.63 -10.51
N GLN A 291 9.44 -2.90 -10.90
CA GLN A 291 8.99 -1.72 -10.14
C GLN A 291 8.38 -2.10 -8.78
N ARG A 292 7.63 -3.20 -8.71
CA ARG A 292 7.05 -3.72 -7.47
C ARG A 292 8.13 -4.10 -6.46
N MET A 293 9.21 -4.72 -6.92
CA MET A 293 10.35 -5.09 -6.09
C MET A 293 11.06 -3.86 -5.54
N VAL A 294 11.37 -2.87 -6.39
CA VAL A 294 12.00 -1.61 -5.95
C VAL A 294 11.10 -0.90 -4.95
N ARG A 295 9.80 -0.75 -5.26
CA ARG A 295 8.84 -0.13 -4.35
C ARG A 295 8.75 -0.87 -3.02
N ARG A 296 8.77 -2.20 -3.03
CA ARG A 296 8.77 -3.02 -1.81
C ARG A 296 10.06 -2.83 -1.00
N ALA A 297 11.21 -2.70 -1.65
CA ALA A 297 12.49 -2.44 -0.98
C ALA A 297 12.50 -1.06 -0.31
N GLU A 298 11.90 -0.05 -0.96
CA GLU A 298 11.74 1.32 -0.44
C GLU A 298 10.76 1.40 0.74
N VAL A 299 9.56 0.82 0.58
CA VAL A 299 8.47 0.95 1.58
C VAL A 299 8.60 -0.02 2.75
N HIS A 300 9.47 -1.03 2.66
CA HIS A 300 9.68 -1.95 3.76
C HIS A 300 10.41 -1.23 4.91
N PRO A 301 9.89 -1.22 6.14
CA PRO A 301 10.54 -0.52 7.26
C PRO A 301 11.96 -1.04 7.50
N GLN A 302 12.89 -0.17 7.91
CA GLN A 302 14.26 -0.58 8.23
C GLN A 302 14.30 -1.60 9.38
N TYR A 303 13.48 -1.38 10.41
CA TYR A 303 13.37 -2.20 11.62
C TYR A 303 12.03 -2.96 11.66
N SER A 304 11.80 -3.84 10.69
CA SER A 304 10.62 -4.72 10.69
C SER A 304 10.91 -6.03 11.45
N TYR A 305 9.97 -6.48 12.29
CA TYR A 305 10.04 -7.80 12.97
C TYR A 305 10.25 -8.95 11.98
N THR A 306 9.62 -8.85 10.81
CA THR A 306 9.92 -9.73 9.68
C THR A 306 11.03 -9.09 8.84
N PRO A 307 12.23 -9.70 8.76
CA PRO A 307 13.28 -9.18 7.91
C PRO A 307 12.79 -9.10 6.46
N PHE A 308 13.32 -8.12 5.72
CA PHE A 308 13.06 -8.06 4.28
C PHE A 308 13.45 -9.39 3.65
N ASP A 309 12.56 -9.94 2.83
CA ASP A 309 12.71 -11.27 2.26
C ASP A 309 13.13 -11.18 0.78
N PRO A 310 14.45 -11.22 0.50
CA PRO A 310 14.96 -11.09 -0.86
C PRO A 310 14.63 -12.33 -1.71
N ILE A 311 14.45 -13.50 -1.09
CA ILE A 311 14.08 -14.74 -1.78
C ILE A 311 12.67 -14.61 -2.34
N ASN A 312 11.69 -14.22 -1.51
CA ASN A 312 10.32 -14.04 -1.98
C ASN A 312 10.18 -12.88 -2.97
N ALA A 313 10.96 -11.80 -2.80
CA ALA A 313 10.98 -10.68 -3.74
C ALA A 313 11.59 -11.07 -5.11
N SER A 314 12.57 -11.98 -5.13
CA SER A 314 13.21 -12.43 -6.38
C SER A 314 12.41 -13.49 -7.14
N MET A 315 11.57 -14.27 -6.46
CA MET A 315 10.85 -15.40 -7.06
C MET A 315 9.92 -15.01 -8.22
N SER A 316 9.31 -13.83 -8.20
CA SER A 316 8.38 -13.43 -9.27
C SER A 316 9.15 -13.00 -10.53
N ILE A 317 10.18 -12.16 -10.37
CA ILE A 317 11.14 -11.79 -11.42
C ILE A 317 11.78 -13.05 -12.04
N TYR A 318 12.22 -14.00 -11.20
CA TYR A 318 12.81 -15.25 -11.66
C TYR A 318 11.84 -16.06 -12.54
N MET A 319 10.56 -16.16 -12.16
CA MET A 319 9.56 -16.88 -12.94
C MET A 319 9.27 -16.22 -14.29
N ASP A 320 9.24 -14.89 -14.36
CA ASP A 320 9.06 -14.18 -15.63
C ASP A 320 10.23 -14.42 -16.57
N VAL A 321 11.46 -14.34 -16.05
CA VAL A 321 12.68 -14.59 -16.83
C VAL A 321 12.73 -16.03 -17.34
N LEU A 322 12.38 -17.00 -16.51
CA LEU A 322 12.31 -18.41 -16.89
C LEU A 322 11.26 -18.63 -18.00
N ASN A 323 10.10 -18.00 -17.86
CA ASN A 323 9.03 -18.06 -18.86
C ASN A 323 9.44 -17.42 -20.19
N ILE A 324 10.12 -16.27 -20.16
CA ILE A 324 10.69 -15.64 -21.35
C ILE A 324 11.71 -16.60 -22.01
N PHE A 325 12.63 -17.17 -21.23
CA PHE A 325 13.64 -18.11 -21.72
C PHE A 325 13.03 -19.31 -22.44
N ILE A 326 12.10 -20.03 -21.81
CA ILE A 326 11.45 -21.21 -22.39
C ILE A 326 10.76 -20.87 -23.71
N ARG A 327 10.14 -19.69 -23.79
CA ARG A 327 9.46 -19.21 -25.01
C ARG A 327 10.45 -18.87 -26.11
N ILE A 328 11.56 -18.22 -25.79
CA ILE A 328 12.62 -17.94 -26.77
C ILE A 328 13.25 -19.25 -27.26
N VAL A 329 13.55 -20.22 -26.38
CA VAL A 329 14.02 -21.56 -26.77
C VAL A 329 13.02 -22.22 -27.73
N THR A 330 11.72 -22.17 -27.40
CA THR A 330 10.66 -22.74 -28.23
C THR A 330 10.59 -22.04 -29.60
N ILE A 331 10.68 -20.71 -29.65
CA ILE A 331 10.68 -19.93 -30.90
C ILE A 331 11.89 -20.28 -31.77
N LEU A 332 13.09 -20.37 -31.19
CA LEU A 332 14.32 -20.70 -31.93
C LEU A 332 14.36 -22.16 -32.37
N SER A 333 13.79 -23.08 -31.59
CA SER A 333 13.68 -24.49 -31.93
C SER A 333 12.70 -24.74 -33.10
N GLY A 334 11.64 -23.93 -33.21
CA GLY A 334 10.63 -24.03 -34.27
C GLY A 334 11.11 -23.57 -35.66
N GLY A 335 12.33 -23.03 -35.77
CA GLY A 335 12.93 -22.60 -37.04
C GLY A 335 13.62 -23.72 -37.84
N GLN A 336 13.87 -24.89 -37.24
CA GLN A 336 14.45 -26.06 -37.92
C GLN A 336 13.41 -27.18 -38.09
N ARG A 337 13.37 -27.78 -39.29
CA ARG A 337 12.33 -28.66 -39.83
C ARG A 337 11.82 -29.78 -38.91
N ARG A 338 10.50 -30.04 -39.02
CA ARG A 338 9.76 -31.32 -38.90
C ARG A 338 10.55 -32.49 -38.27
N LYS A 339 10.56 -32.57 -36.95
CA LYS A 339 10.42 -33.81 -36.17
C LYS A 339 9.74 -33.42 -34.85
N GLN A 340 8.49 -33.86 -34.68
CA GLN A 340 7.73 -33.60 -33.46
C GLN A 340 8.44 -34.26 -32.28
N VAL A 341 9.05 -33.45 -31.42
CA VAL A 341 9.25 -33.80 -30.01
C VAL A 341 8.15 -33.07 -29.25
N SER A 342 7.12 -33.80 -28.86
CA SER A 342 6.01 -33.32 -28.04
C SER A 342 6.51 -33.12 -26.60
N PHE A 343 6.95 -31.90 -26.29
CA PHE A 343 7.19 -31.49 -24.91
C PHE A 343 5.88 -31.34 -24.14
N PRO A 344 5.84 -31.60 -22.82
CA PRO A 344 4.69 -31.26 -21.98
C PRO A 344 4.55 -29.73 -21.94
N ARG A 345 3.69 -29.18 -22.82
CA ARG A 345 3.45 -27.74 -23.03
C ARG A 345 2.66 -27.06 -21.90
N GLY A 346 2.33 -27.78 -20.83
CA GLY A 346 1.38 -27.33 -19.80
C GLY A 346 1.98 -26.82 -18.49
N CYS A 347 3.26 -27.04 -18.20
CA CYS A 347 3.75 -26.95 -16.81
C CYS A 347 4.08 -25.54 -16.29
N VAL A 348 4.12 -24.49 -17.13
CA VAL A 348 4.76 -23.21 -16.73
C VAL A 348 3.82 -22.00 -16.78
N ALA A 349 2.60 -22.12 -17.32
CA ALA A 349 1.69 -20.98 -17.43
C ALA A 349 0.95 -20.62 -16.12
N GLY A 350 1.06 -21.46 -15.06
CA GLY A 350 0.26 -21.35 -13.82
C GLY A 350 0.83 -20.45 -12.72
N PHE A 351 1.89 -19.67 -12.98
CA PHE A 351 2.59 -18.90 -11.95
C PHE A 351 2.45 -17.40 -12.16
N GLY A 352 1.30 -16.85 -11.75
CA GLY A 352 1.15 -15.44 -11.44
C GLY A 352 1.10 -15.27 -9.94
N GLY A 353 1.93 -14.38 -9.40
CA GLY A 353 1.91 -14.00 -7.99
C GLY A 353 0.61 -13.27 -7.63
N GLY A 354 -0.47 -14.03 -7.40
CA GLY A 354 -1.70 -13.56 -6.77
C GLY A 354 -1.47 -13.31 -5.28
N GLY A 355 -1.03 -12.10 -4.94
CA GLY A 355 -1.11 -11.60 -3.58
C GLY A 355 -2.50 -11.02 -3.33
N GLY A 356 -3.38 -11.79 -2.69
CA GLY A 356 -4.52 -11.29 -1.93
C GLY A 356 -5.92 -11.42 -2.55
N GLY A 357 -6.76 -12.23 -1.90
CA GLY A 357 -8.21 -12.02 -1.77
C GLY A 357 -9.11 -12.71 -2.80
N GLY A 358 -9.91 -13.68 -2.35
CA GLY A 358 -11.05 -14.18 -3.11
C GLY A 358 -11.38 -15.64 -2.80
N GLY A 359 -12.19 -15.87 -1.77
CA GLY A 359 -12.84 -17.16 -1.55
C GLY A 359 -13.95 -17.36 -2.59
N ALA A 360 -14.06 -18.58 -3.11
CA ALA A 360 -15.24 -19.04 -3.84
C ALA A 360 -15.54 -20.47 -3.40
N ALA A 361 -16.73 -20.63 -2.82
CA ALA A 361 -17.31 -21.89 -2.40
C ALA A 361 -17.75 -22.72 -3.60
N ILE A 362 -17.53 -24.03 -3.55
CA ILE A 362 -18.38 -25.02 -4.22
C ILE A 362 -18.55 -26.18 -3.25
N GLY A 363 -19.78 -26.35 -2.75
CA GLY A 363 -20.21 -27.56 -2.06
C GLY A 363 -20.75 -28.59 -3.05
N SER A 364 -20.47 -29.86 -2.82
CA SER A 364 -21.47 -30.93 -2.73
C SER A 364 -20.81 -32.32 -2.72
N ALA A 365 -21.24 -33.12 -1.73
CA ALA A 365 -21.39 -34.58 -1.70
C ALA A 365 -20.21 -35.53 -1.99
N ALA A 366 -19.83 -36.30 -0.97
CA ALA A 366 -20.06 -37.77 -0.95
C ALA A 366 -19.77 -38.37 0.45
N ARG A 367 -20.70 -39.19 0.92
CA ARG A 367 -20.63 -40.02 2.12
C ARG A 367 -19.56 -41.11 1.98
N GLY A 368 -18.91 -41.45 3.10
CA GLY A 368 -18.13 -42.67 3.27
C GLY A 368 -17.79 -42.88 4.75
N GLU A 369 -18.58 -43.72 5.41
CA GLU A 369 -18.34 -44.19 6.77
C GLU A 369 -17.05 -45.02 6.83
N GLN A 370 -16.20 -44.77 7.83
CA GLN A 370 -15.42 -45.82 8.46
C GLN A 370 -15.02 -45.41 9.90
N LYS A 371 -15.55 -46.17 10.86
CA LYS A 371 -15.21 -46.14 12.28
C LYS A 371 -13.79 -46.68 12.48
N GLN A 372 -12.94 -45.97 13.22
CA GLN A 372 -11.98 -46.59 14.14
C GLN A 372 -11.50 -45.59 15.22
N THR A 373 -12.02 -45.84 16.42
CA THR A 373 -11.49 -45.66 17.79
C THR A 373 -10.15 -44.92 18.01
N GLY A 374 -10.22 -43.81 18.76
CA GLY A 374 -9.51 -43.67 20.04
C GLY A 374 -8.17 -42.93 20.10
N GLN A 375 -8.19 -41.61 20.25
CA GLN A 375 -7.37 -40.88 21.24
C GLN A 375 -7.86 -39.42 21.35
N VAL A 376 -8.26 -39.02 22.56
CA VAL A 376 -8.78 -37.68 22.86
C VAL A 376 -7.60 -36.71 22.94
N ILE A 377 -7.39 -35.95 21.87
CA ILE A 377 -6.68 -34.67 21.91
C ILE A 377 -7.74 -33.61 21.67
N SER A 378 -7.93 -32.70 22.62
CA SER A 378 -8.90 -31.61 22.55
C SER A 378 -8.68 -30.78 21.27
N LYS A 379 -9.58 -30.92 20.30
CA LYS A 379 -9.60 -30.07 19.12
C LYS A 379 -9.94 -28.64 19.56
N ALA A 380 -8.99 -27.73 19.38
CA ALA A 380 -9.24 -26.30 19.50
C ALA A 380 -10.35 -25.87 18.53
N ASN A 381 -11.24 -25.01 19.01
CA ASN A 381 -12.36 -24.44 18.27
C ASN A 381 -11.84 -23.63 17.05
N PRO A 382 -12.47 -23.67 15.86
CA PRO A 382 -11.99 -22.98 14.66
C PRO A 382 -12.04 -21.44 14.69
N GLY A 383 -12.35 -20.82 15.84
CA GLY A 383 -12.58 -19.39 15.99
C GLY A 383 -11.64 -18.65 16.94
N GLN A 384 -10.68 -19.32 17.59
CA GLN A 384 -9.74 -18.65 18.49
C GLN A 384 -8.40 -18.41 17.81
N LYS A 385 -8.21 -17.19 17.29
CA LYS A 385 -6.88 -16.66 16.99
C LYS A 385 -5.99 -16.80 18.23
N THR A 386 -4.78 -17.32 18.03
CA THR A 386 -3.79 -17.42 19.10
C THR A 386 -3.52 -16.03 19.68
N ASP A 387 -3.11 -15.93 20.95
CA ASP A 387 -2.86 -14.64 21.59
C ASP A 387 -1.88 -13.76 20.78
N MET A 388 -0.92 -14.40 20.09
CA MET A 388 0.07 -13.77 19.20
C MET A 388 -0.52 -13.15 17.92
N GLU A 389 -1.70 -13.59 17.47
CA GLU A 389 -2.37 -13.06 16.26
C GLU A 389 -3.32 -11.88 16.57
N ARG A 390 -3.56 -11.58 17.85
CA ARG A 390 -4.46 -10.50 18.26
C ARG A 390 -3.74 -9.16 18.20
N ARG A 391 -4.41 -8.13 17.68
CA ARG A 391 -3.89 -6.75 17.59
C ARG A 391 -3.77 -6.05 18.96
N TYR A 392 -4.38 -6.62 19.98
CA TYR A 392 -4.43 -6.12 21.36
C TYR A 392 -4.00 -7.22 22.34
N LEU A 393 -3.56 -6.82 23.53
CA LEU A 393 -3.36 -7.67 24.69
C LEU A 393 -4.69 -7.86 25.41
N LYS A 394 -4.92 -9.04 25.98
CA LYS A 394 -6.07 -9.22 26.87
C LYS A 394 -5.90 -8.28 28.06
N ASN A 395 -6.93 -7.49 28.39
CA ASN A 395 -6.90 -6.60 29.55
C ASN A 395 -6.58 -7.41 30.83
N PRO A 396 -5.45 -7.15 31.50
CA PRO A 396 -5.04 -7.87 32.70
C PRO A 396 -5.70 -7.33 33.98
N PHE A 397 -6.33 -6.14 33.92
CA PHE A 397 -6.85 -5.44 35.09
C PHE A 397 -8.32 -5.78 35.35
N ALA A 398 -8.68 -5.87 36.64
CA ALA A 398 -10.08 -5.93 37.06
C ALA A 398 -10.77 -4.59 36.80
N ASP A 399 -12.06 -4.63 36.47
CA ASP A 399 -12.86 -3.42 36.29
C ASP A 399 -13.25 -2.79 37.63
N PHE A 400 -13.65 -1.53 37.61
CA PHE A 400 -14.00 -0.77 38.80
C PHE A 400 -15.21 -1.38 39.53
N ALA A 401 -15.05 -1.75 40.81
CA ALA A 401 -16.09 -2.38 41.63
C ALA A 401 -16.83 -1.41 42.57
N GLY A 402 -16.32 -0.18 42.76
CA GLY A 402 -16.87 0.82 43.68
C GLY A 402 -16.59 0.56 45.17
N GLY A 403 -16.67 1.61 46.00
CA GLY A 403 -16.50 1.55 47.47
C GLY A 403 -15.05 1.40 47.97
N GLU A 404 -14.87 1.14 49.28
CA GLU A 404 -13.55 0.96 49.95
C GLU A 404 -12.73 -0.21 49.38
N ASN A 405 -13.35 -1.11 48.61
CA ASN A 405 -12.73 -2.34 48.08
C ASN A 405 -12.05 -2.17 46.71
N THR A 406 -12.13 -1.00 46.08
CA THR A 406 -11.33 -0.71 44.87
C THR A 406 -10.24 0.30 45.26
N PRO A 407 -9.03 -0.13 45.66
CA PRO A 407 -7.94 0.81 45.95
C PRO A 407 -7.64 1.61 44.68
N PHE A 408 -8.09 2.86 44.66
CA PHE A 408 -7.89 3.83 43.61
C PHE A 408 -7.37 5.10 44.28
N ALA A 409 -6.04 5.23 44.34
CA ALA A 409 -5.37 6.46 44.70
C ALA A 409 -4.51 6.86 43.49
N SER A 410 -4.67 8.09 43.02
CA SER A 410 -3.77 8.65 42.01
C SER A 410 -2.39 8.79 42.65
N ASP A 411 -1.41 8.05 42.14
CA ASP A 411 -0.01 8.22 42.52
C ASP A 411 0.61 9.31 41.63
N GLU A 412 0.46 10.56 42.07
CA GLU A 412 0.98 11.73 41.35
C GLU A 412 2.51 11.68 41.20
N GLU A 413 3.22 11.14 42.19
CA GLU A 413 4.67 11.02 42.16
C GLU A 413 5.08 9.99 41.09
N HIS A 414 4.38 8.85 41.01
CA HIS A 414 4.60 7.88 39.95
C HIS A 414 4.35 8.47 38.55
N LEU A 415 3.27 9.24 38.38
CA LEU A 415 2.97 9.92 37.12
C LEU A 415 4.08 10.90 36.72
N LYS A 416 4.54 11.74 37.66
CA LYS A 416 5.64 12.69 37.44
C LYS A 416 6.95 11.96 37.08
N ASN A 417 7.28 10.87 37.77
CA ASN A 417 8.46 10.05 37.48
C ASN A 417 8.39 9.43 36.07
N LEU A 418 7.21 8.96 35.65
CA LEU A 418 7.00 8.42 34.32
C LEU A 418 7.09 9.50 33.23
N ILE A 419 6.56 10.69 33.50
CA ILE A 419 6.74 11.87 32.65
C ILE A 419 8.22 12.17 32.47
N CYS A 420 8.99 12.30 33.56
CA CYS A 420 10.43 12.56 33.48
C CYS A 420 11.16 11.48 32.68
N THR A 421 10.85 10.20 32.92
CA THR A 421 11.45 9.07 32.18
C THR A 421 11.28 9.21 30.66
N TYR A 422 10.08 9.57 30.19
CA TYR A 422 9.82 9.73 28.77
C TYR A 422 10.38 11.04 28.20
N VAL A 423 10.38 12.12 28.97
CA VAL A 423 11.00 13.40 28.57
C VAL A 423 12.52 13.24 28.41
N ASP A 424 13.17 12.57 29.36
CA ASP A 424 14.62 12.28 29.28
C ASP A 424 14.95 11.45 28.05
N ALA A 425 14.17 10.41 27.75
CA ALA A 425 14.34 9.61 26.55
C ALA A 425 14.21 10.45 25.27
N ILE A 426 13.27 11.40 25.22
CA ILE A 426 13.12 12.34 24.10
C ILE A 426 14.35 13.25 24.00
N LEU A 427 14.82 13.84 25.11
CA LEU A 427 15.97 14.74 25.10
C LEU A 427 17.29 14.03 24.74
N GLU A 428 17.42 12.76 25.10
CA GLU A 428 18.56 11.92 24.73
C GLU A 428 18.61 11.60 23.24
N HIS A 429 17.45 11.33 22.62
CA HIS A 429 17.38 10.82 21.24
C HIS A 429 16.95 11.86 20.20
N CYS A 430 16.39 12.99 20.61
CA CYS A 430 15.91 14.05 19.74
C CYS A 430 16.62 15.35 20.09
N HIS A 431 17.35 15.91 19.13
CA HIS A 431 18.05 17.17 19.32
C HIS A 431 17.44 18.27 18.47
N PRO A 432 17.13 19.43 19.06
CA PRO A 432 16.57 20.56 18.31
C PRO A 432 17.53 21.10 17.25
N ASN A 433 18.83 20.85 17.37
CA ASN A 433 19.86 21.29 16.42
C ASN A 433 20.27 20.22 15.39
N ASN A 434 19.63 19.04 15.37
CA ASN A 434 19.96 18.01 14.38
C ASN A 434 19.16 18.25 13.09
N ASP A 435 19.84 18.76 12.06
CA ASP A 435 19.31 19.11 10.74
C ASP A 435 19.32 17.91 9.77
N GLU A 436 19.15 16.68 10.26
CA GLU A 436 18.94 15.52 9.39
C GLU A 436 17.74 15.75 8.47
N GLU A 437 17.95 15.60 7.15
CA GLU A 437 16.93 15.84 6.11
C GLU A 437 15.64 15.01 6.29
N ASP A 438 15.70 13.93 7.11
CA ASP A 438 14.58 13.06 7.44
C ASP A 438 13.71 13.56 8.61
N ASN A 439 14.08 14.66 9.29
CA ASN A 439 13.31 15.24 10.38
C ASN A 439 12.17 16.10 9.83
N ARG A 440 10.95 15.56 9.84
CA ARG A 440 9.75 16.35 9.53
C ARG A 440 9.56 17.47 10.55
N GLY A 441 9.08 18.62 10.09
CA GLY A 441 8.75 19.74 10.96
C GLY A 441 7.35 19.66 11.59
N ASP A 442 6.47 18.79 11.08
CA ASP A 442 5.04 18.79 11.39
C ASP A 442 4.66 18.40 12.84
N LEU A 443 3.39 18.58 13.17
CA LEU A 443 2.82 18.25 14.48
C LEU A 443 2.71 16.74 14.72
N TYR A 444 2.45 15.96 13.67
CA TYR A 444 2.11 14.56 13.78
C TYR A 444 3.31 13.72 14.19
N VAL A 445 4.40 13.80 13.43
CA VAL A 445 5.63 13.02 13.65
C VAL A 445 6.89 13.86 13.85
N GLY A 446 6.78 15.18 13.72
CA GLY A 446 7.92 16.10 13.68
C GLY A 446 8.19 16.89 14.95
N ASN A 447 9.12 17.84 14.82
CA ASN A 447 9.60 18.69 15.90
C ASN A 447 8.51 19.60 16.50
N ALA A 448 7.53 20.05 15.72
CA ALA A 448 6.44 20.85 16.26
C ALA A 448 5.58 20.03 17.25
N GLY A 449 5.45 18.72 17.03
CA GLY A 449 4.76 17.83 17.97
C GLY A 449 5.50 17.70 19.31
N ILE A 450 6.83 17.62 19.28
CA ILE A 450 7.67 17.61 20.50
C ILE A 450 7.59 18.97 21.19
N ALA A 451 7.64 20.07 20.44
CA ALA A 451 7.48 21.41 20.97
C ALA A 451 6.13 21.61 21.66
N PHE A 452 5.05 21.08 21.08
CA PHE A 452 3.72 21.08 21.69
C PHE A 452 3.70 20.33 23.03
N MET A 453 4.35 19.17 23.11
CA MET A 453 4.45 18.41 24.37
C MET A 453 5.16 19.23 25.46
N PHE A 454 6.26 19.88 25.15
CA PHE A 454 6.95 20.77 26.11
C PHE A 454 6.11 22.00 26.48
N TRP A 455 5.41 22.60 25.52
CA TRP A 455 4.47 23.67 25.81
C TRP A 455 3.36 23.19 26.78
N LYS A 456 2.83 21.98 26.58
CA LYS A 456 1.82 21.38 27.46
C LYS A 456 2.35 21.10 28.86
N LEU A 457 3.59 20.61 29.00
CA LEU A 457 4.26 20.45 30.30
C LEU A 457 4.34 21.78 31.05
N ASN A 458 4.65 22.87 30.34
CA ASN A 458 4.67 24.20 30.95
C ASN A 458 3.26 24.70 31.31
N SER A 459 2.24 24.34 30.52
CA SER A 459 0.87 24.83 30.77
C SER A 459 0.25 24.25 32.04
N CYS A 460 0.58 23.00 32.42
CA CYS A 460 0.12 22.36 33.64
C CYS A 460 0.92 22.83 34.88
N GLU A 461 0.21 23.24 35.95
CA GLU A 461 0.85 23.75 37.17
C GLU A 461 1.69 22.67 37.86
N GLN A 462 1.26 21.40 37.80
CA GLN A 462 1.93 20.30 38.47
C GLN A 462 3.23 19.85 37.79
N THR A 463 3.44 20.21 36.52
CA THR A 463 4.60 19.76 35.72
C THR A 463 5.50 20.90 35.25
N ARG A 464 5.07 22.16 35.39
CA ARG A 464 5.78 23.34 34.90
C ARG A 464 7.22 23.43 35.42
N ASP A 465 7.46 23.01 36.65
CA ASP A 465 8.77 23.11 37.31
C ASP A 465 9.66 21.88 37.12
N LEU A 466 9.18 20.83 36.44
CA LEU A 466 9.96 19.60 36.23
C LEU A 466 11.14 19.80 35.26
N TYR A 467 10.96 20.66 34.26
CA TYR A 467 11.94 20.97 33.23
C TYR A 467 11.84 22.45 32.85
N PRO A 468 12.89 23.05 32.26
CA PRO A 468 12.80 24.33 31.57
C PRO A 468 12.02 24.17 30.25
N ALA A 469 10.74 23.81 30.36
CA ALA A 469 9.95 23.28 29.26
C ALA A 469 9.73 24.30 28.14
N LEU A 470 9.57 25.59 28.47
CA LEU A 470 9.46 26.63 27.44
C LEU A 470 10.74 26.81 26.61
N GLU A 471 11.93 26.63 27.21
CA GLU A 471 13.20 26.74 26.48
C GLU A 471 13.32 25.60 25.46
N HIS A 472 12.98 24.38 25.89
CA HIS A 472 12.93 23.22 24.99
C HIS A 472 11.87 23.39 23.90
N ALA A 473 10.67 23.84 24.26
CA ALA A 473 9.61 24.12 23.29
C ALA A 473 10.08 25.12 22.22
N ALA A 474 10.69 26.22 22.64
CA ALA A 474 11.24 27.24 21.76
C ALA A 474 12.37 26.72 20.85
N ALA A 475 13.21 25.81 21.34
CA ALA A 475 14.27 25.19 20.55
C ALA A 475 13.72 24.26 19.46
N PHE A 476 12.81 23.34 19.82
CA PHE A 476 12.21 22.41 18.86
C PHE A 476 11.33 23.12 17.81
N ILE A 477 10.56 24.14 18.21
CA ILE A 477 9.70 24.87 17.26
C ILE A 477 10.52 25.71 16.28
N ARG A 478 11.67 26.24 16.70
CA ARG A 478 12.60 26.95 15.81
C ARG A 478 13.10 26.04 14.69
N ASN A 479 13.47 24.80 15.02
CA ASN A 479 13.86 23.81 14.02
C ASN A 479 12.69 23.45 13.09
N ALA A 480 11.50 23.19 13.65
CA ALA A 480 10.30 22.95 12.85
C ALA A 480 10.03 24.07 11.82
N LYS A 481 10.19 25.33 12.22
CA LYS A 481 10.05 26.51 11.34
C LYS A 481 11.15 26.60 10.28
N SER A 482 12.38 26.22 10.61
CA SER A 482 13.48 26.12 9.64
C SER A 482 13.11 25.12 8.53
N ASN A 483 12.61 23.94 8.91
CA ASN A 483 12.16 22.92 7.97
C ASN A 483 10.98 23.40 7.12
N ALA A 484 9.97 24.05 7.74
CA ALA A 484 8.84 24.63 7.00
C ALA A 484 9.29 25.63 5.91
N LYS A 485 10.29 26.48 6.20
CA LYS A 485 10.85 27.43 5.23
C LYS A 485 11.58 26.72 4.08
N ARG A 486 12.31 25.63 4.38
CA ARG A 486 13.06 24.84 3.39
C ARG A 486 12.16 24.14 2.37
N TYR A 487 10.97 23.70 2.78
CA TYR A 487 10.08 22.87 1.95
C TYR A 487 8.85 23.61 1.38
N LYS A 488 8.84 24.96 1.36
CA LYS A 488 7.75 25.91 1.00
C LYS A 488 7.00 25.74 -0.35
N LYS A 489 6.97 24.57 -0.99
CA LYS A 489 6.62 24.40 -2.41
C LYS A 489 5.14 24.12 -2.72
N ARG A 490 4.25 23.88 -1.75
CA ARG A 490 2.83 23.51 -2.04
C ARG A 490 1.79 24.35 -1.28
N SER A 491 0.75 24.82 -1.98
CA SER A 491 -0.36 25.60 -1.40
C SER A 491 -1.11 24.82 -0.30
N ALA A 492 -1.32 23.51 -0.48
CA ALA A 492 -2.01 22.65 0.49
C ALA A 492 -1.29 22.52 1.85
N GLU A 493 0.03 22.75 1.91
CA GLU A 493 0.78 22.70 3.18
C GLU A 493 0.47 23.90 4.09
N ARG A 494 -0.15 24.96 3.57
CA ARG A 494 -0.43 26.20 4.33
C ARG A 494 -1.60 26.07 5.29
N TYR A 495 -2.57 25.20 5.01
CA TYR A 495 -3.71 24.94 5.89
C TYR A 495 -3.68 23.53 6.49
N SER A 496 -2.86 22.62 5.98
CA SER A 496 -2.61 21.31 6.61
C SER A 496 -2.08 21.52 8.03
N PHE A 497 -2.85 21.04 9.01
CA PHE A 497 -2.60 21.30 10.43
C PHE A 497 -1.65 20.26 11.04
N LEU A 498 -2.09 19.00 11.16
CA LEU A 498 -1.27 17.97 11.82
C LEU A 498 -0.03 17.58 10.99
N CYS A 499 -0.16 17.53 9.67
CA CYS A 499 0.88 17.09 8.75
C CYS A 499 1.45 18.24 7.88
N GLY A 500 1.34 19.50 8.32
CA GLY A 500 1.73 20.65 7.51
C GLY A 500 2.14 21.87 8.32
N ASN A 501 2.26 23.01 7.63
CA ASN A 501 2.85 24.21 8.19
C ASN A 501 1.90 24.95 9.15
N ALA A 502 0.58 24.78 9.00
CA ALA A 502 -0.37 25.45 9.89
C ALA A 502 -0.16 25.01 11.34
N GLY A 503 0.05 23.71 11.60
CA GLY A 503 0.33 23.21 12.94
C GLY A 503 1.60 23.80 13.55
N ILE A 504 2.64 23.95 12.74
CA ILE A 504 3.93 24.53 13.16
C ILE A 504 3.71 25.97 13.64
N TYR A 505 3.06 26.80 12.82
CA TYR A 505 2.84 28.21 13.18
C TYR A 505 1.83 28.37 14.33
N ALA A 506 0.84 27.47 14.46
CA ALA A 506 -0.08 27.51 15.59
C ALA A 506 0.63 27.23 16.92
N VAL A 507 1.43 26.16 17.00
CA VAL A 507 2.21 25.86 18.20
C VAL A 507 3.24 26.95 18.47
N SER A 508 3.88 27.47 17.43
CA SER A 508 4.79 28.61 17.57
C SER A 508 4.09 29.84 18.16
N ALA A 509 2.89 30.18 17.70
CA ALA A 509 2.12 31.28 18.29
C ALA A 509 1.82 31.05 19.79
N ALA A 510 1.40 29.84 20.18
CA ALA A 510 1.16 29.51 21.58
C ALA A 510 2.43 29.60 22.45
N ILE A 511 3.59 29.17 21.92
CA ILE A 511 4.88 29.29 22.60
C ILE A 511 5.30 30.77 22.68
N SER A 512 5.23 31.53 21.58
CA SER A 512 5.54 32.96 21.52
C SER A 512 4.70 33.77 22.53
N GLN A 513 3.42 33.43 22.67
CA GLN A 513 2.55 34.00 23.70
C GLN A 513 3.03 33.65 25.12
N ALA A 514 3.42 32.41 25.38
CA ALA A 514 3.89 31.97 26.69
C ALA A 514 5.24 32.62 27.08
N VAL A 515 6.16 32.80 26.12
CA VAL A 515 7.44 33.50 26.34
C VAL A 515 7.33 35.02 26.25
N LYS A 516 6.14 35.55 25.93
CA LYS A 516 5.83 36.98 25.76
C LYS A 516 6.60 37.67 24.63
N ASP A 517 6.90 36.93 23.55
CA ASP A 517 7.49 37.46 22.33
C ASP A 517 6.37 37.93 21.37
N THR A 518 6.08 39.23 21.40
CA THR A 518 4.97 39.82 20.64
C THR A 518 5.26 39.94 19.15
N GLU A 519 6.52 40.11 18.75
CA GLU A 519 6.92 40.20 17.35
C GLU A 519 6.76 38.83 16.68
N GLU A 520 7.31 37.78 17.30
CA GLU A 520 7.25 36.44 16.76
C GLU A 520 5.80 35.90 16.77
N LEU A 521 5.01 36.21 17.81
CA LEU A 521 3.58 35.90 17.85
C LEU A 521 2.83 36.51 16.65
N SER A 522 3.09 37.78 16.33
CA SER A 522 2.46 38.45 15.18
C SER A 522 2.84 37.76 13.86
N ASN A 523 4.12 37.44 13.68
CA ASN A 523 4.62 36.73 12.50
C ASN A 523 4.01 35.33 12.37
N ASP A 524 3.91 34.58 13.47
CA ASP A 524 3.33 33.24 13.50
C ASP A 524 1.85 33.26 13.15
N LEU A 525 1.09 34.20 13.74
CA LEU A 525 -0.32 34.38 13.41
C LEU A 525 -0.54 34.77 11.96
N ALA A 526 0.31 35.65 11.39
CA ALA A 526 0.21 36.00 9.98
C ALA A 526 0.47 34.79 9.06
N ASN A 527 1.48 33.97 9.37
CA ASN A 527 1.78 32.75 8.62
C ASN A 527 0.66 31.70 8.77
N PHE A 528 0.12 31.52 9.98
CA PHE A 528 -1.02 30.63 10.22
C PHE A 528 -2.26 31.08 9.42
N LYS A 529 -2.62 32.37 9.49
CA LYS A 529 -3.78 32.95 8.76
C LYS A 529 -3.63 32.92 7.25
N SER A 530 -2.42 32.79 6.72
CA SER A 530 -2.21 32.57 5.28
C SER A 530 -2.87 31.27 4.77
N GLY A 531 -3.19 30.33 5.66
CA GLY A 531 -3.98 29.13 5.37
C GLY A 531 -5.44 29.41 5.02
N ILE A 532 -6.03 30.52 5.50
CA ILE A 532 -7.43 30.88 5.23
C ILE A 532 -7.70 30.98 3.72
N PRO A 533 -7.02 31.84 2.93
CA PRO A 533 -7.25 31.89 1.49
C PRO A 533 -6.88 30.59 0.78
N SER A 534 -5.80 29.90 1.19
CA SER A 534 -5.39 28.62 0.58
C SER A 534 -6.40 27.50 0.79
N SER A 535 -7.11 27.49 1.92
CA SER A 535 -8.19 26.51 2.20
C SER A 535 -9.40 26.68 1.28
N LYS A 536 -9.53 27.85 0.63
CA LYS A 536 -10.64 28.22 -0.25
C LYS A 536 -10.29 28.08 -1.74
N GLU A 537 -9.04 27.74 -2.08
CA GLU A 537 -8.53 27.71 -3.46
C GLU A 537 -9.23 26.64 -4.32
N PHE A 538 -9.55 25.49 -3.73
CA PHE A 538 -10.17 24.36 -4.42
C PHE A 538 -11.36 23.83 -3.64
N MET A 539 -12.49 23.60 -4.32
CA MET A 539 -13.66 22.93 -3.72
C MET A 539 -13.41 21.43 -3.49
N HIS A 540 -12.70 20.80 -4.43
CA HIS A 540 -12.34 19.38 -4.43
C HIS A 540 -10.91 19.20 -4.91
N THR A 541 -10.20 18.20 -4.38
CA THR A 541 -8.92 17.74 -4.94
C THR A 541 -8.99 16.27 -5.30
N LYS A 542 -8.05 15.81 -6.14
CA LYS A 542 -7.91 14.38 -6.50
C LYS A 542 -7.86 13.46 -5.27
N TYR A 543 -7.28 13.93 -4.17
CA TYR A 543 -7.04 13.13 -2.98
C TYR A 543 -8.00 13.45 -1.83
N GLY A 544 -8.90 14.43 -1.96
CA GLY A 544 -9.70 14.97 -0.86
C GLY A 544 -9.02 16.16 -0.17
N CYS A 545 -9.80 17.04 0.46
CA CYS A 545 -9.29 18.26 1.09
C CYS A 545 -10.03 18.67 2.37
N ASP A 546 -10.78 17.76 2.98
CA ASP A 546 -11.64 18.06 4.14
C ASP A 546 -11.21 17.38 5.43
N GLU A 547 -10.42 16.30 5.36
CA GLU A 547 -10.06 15.52 6.55
C GLU A 547 -9.10 16.25 7.52
N VAL A 548 -8.73 15.61 8.62
CA VAL A 548 -8.07 16.29 9.74
C VAL A 548 -6.54 16.34 9.62
N LEU A 549 -5.90 15.38 8.96
CA LEU A 549 -4.43 15.39 8.93
C LEU A 549 -3.88 16.51 8.03
N VAL A 550 -4.50 16.73 6.88
CA VAL A 550 -4.08 17.67 5.84
C VAL A 550 -5.18 18.59 5.29
N GLY A 551 -6.45 18.33 5.62
CA GLY A 551 -7.61 19.02 5.07
C GLY A 551 -8.13 20.21 5.89
N ARG A 552 -9.28 20.73 5.45
CA ARG A 552 -9.97 21.90 6.03
C ARG A 552 -10.43 21.66 7.47
N ALA A 553 -10.89 20.45 7.84
CA ALA A 553 -11.27 20.16 9.22
C ALA A 553 -10.06 20.26 10.17
N GLY A 554 -8.89 19.78 9.74
CA GLY A 554 -7.65 19.94 10.51
C GLY A 554 -7.30 21.41 10.73
N TYR A 555 -7.46 22.25 9.70
CA TYR A 555 -7.23 23.68 9.84
C TYR A 555 -8.20 24.34 10.82
N LEU A 556 -9.49 23.98 10.77
CA LEU A 556 -10.50 24.44 11.73
C LEU A 556 -10.15 24.03 13.17
N SER A 557 -9.73 22.79 13.40
CA SER A 557 -9.22 22.30 14.69
C SER A 557 -8.13 23.23 15.24
N GLY A 558 -7.15 23.59 14.40
CA GLY A 558 -6.11 24.55 14.77
C GLY A 558 -6.62 25.95 15.06
N CYS A 559 -7.60 26.44 14.29
CA CYS A 559 -8.20 27.76 14.53
C CYS A 559 -8.97 27.80 15.85
N TYR A 560 -9.72 26.75 16.18
CA TYR A 560 -10.45 26.66 17.46
C TYR A 560 -9.45 26.61 18.62
N TRP A 561 -8.49 25.70 18.57
CA TRP A 561 -7.46 25.56 19.60
C TRP A 561 -6.68 26.86 19.84
N LEU A 562 -6.29 27.58 18.79
CA LEU A 562 -5.61 28.88 18.94
C LEU A 562 -6.49 29.94 19.60
N ASN A 563 -7.78 29.97 19.27
CA ASN A 563 -8.71 30.93 19.88
C ASN A 563 -8.94 30.65 21.37
N ASP A 564 -8.77 29.41 21.82
CA ASP A 564 -8.94 29.04 23.23
C ASP A 564 -7.65 29.23 24.03
N VAL A 565 -6.49 28.98 23.41
CA VAL A 565 -5.18 29.09 24.07
C VAL A 565 -4.69 30.53 24.16
N LEU A 566 -5.05 31.40 23.21
CA LEU A 566 -4.63 32.79 23.22
C LEU A 566 -5.60 33.66 24.04
N PRO A 567 -5.11 34.71 24.75
CA PRO A 567 -5.96 35.57 25.59
C PRO A 567 -7.07 36.31 24.82
N GLU A 568 -6.87 36.52 23.52
CA GLU A 568 -7.82 37.18 22.64
C GLU A 568 -8.12 36.29 21.45
N LYS A 569 -9.39 36.27 21.04
CA LYS A 569 -9.82 35.61 19.81
C LYS A 569 -9.12 36.20 18.59
N LYS A 570 -8.18 35.46 18.01
CA LYS A 570 -7.37 35.93 16.86
C LYS A 570 -7.98 35.55 15.50
N ILE A 571 -8.78 34.50 15.43
CA ILE A 571 -9.46 34.06 14.20
C ILE A 571 -10.95 34.42 14.29
N THR A 572 -11.45 35.16 13.29
CA THR A 572 -12.82 35.69 13.29
C THR A 572 -13.88 34.62 13.04
N ASP A 573 -15.10 34.84 13.51
CA ASP A 573 -16.21 33.92 13.23
C ASP A 573 -16.56 33.86 11.74
N ASP A 574 -16.44 34.96 11.02
CA ASP A 574 -16.68 35.01 9.58
C ASP A 574 -15.70 34.11 8.82
N ASP A 575 -14.42 34.13 9.19
CA ASP A 575 -13.42 33.23 8.61
C ASP A 575 -13.76 31.76 8.90
N LEU A 576 -14.09 31.44 10.16
CA LEU A 576 -14.45 30.08 10.57
C LEU A 576 -15.69 29.56 9.83
N ILE A 577 -16.76 30.37 9.80
CA ILE A 577 -18.02 30.05 9.12
C ILE A 577 -17.78 29.86 7.63
N SER A 578 -16.97 30.69 6.99
CA SER A 578 -16.68 30.57 5.55
C SER A 578 -16.02 29.24 5.19
N ILE A 579 -15.15 28.71 6.05
CA ILE A 579 -14.50 27.39 5.85
C ILE A 579 -15.50 26.27 6.13
N CYS A 580 -16.32 26.39 7.18
CA CYS A 580 -17.38 25.43 7.49
C CYS A 580 -18.38 25.29 6.32
N GLN A 581 -18.79 26.40 5.70
CA GLN A 581 -19.67 26.41 4.53
C GLN A 581 -19.05 25.66 3.35
N LEU A 582 -17.75 25.81 3.13
CA LEU A 582 -17.03 25.07 2.08
C LEU A 582 -16.98 23.57 2.37
N ILE A 583 -16.77 23.15 3.63
CA ILE A 583 -16.79 21.74 4.02
C ILE A 583 -18.20 21.15 3.81
N VAL A 584 -19.26 21.86 4.22
CA VAL A 584 -20.65 21.40 4.01
C VAL A 584 -20.97 21.31 2.52
N THR A 585 -20.59 22.32 1.73
CA THR A 585 -20.83 22.34 0.27
C THR A 585 -20.12 21.17 -0.41
N SER A 586 -18.82 20.97 -0.11
CA SER A 586 -18.04 19.86 -0.65
C SER A 586 -18.66 18.50 -0.28
N GLY A 587 -19.09 18.33 0.98
CA GLY A 587 -19.73 17.11 1.46
C GLY A 587 -21.06 16.79 0.77
N ARG A 588 -21.91 17.82 0.56
CA ARG A 588 -23.17 17.70 -0.18
C ARG A 588 -22.93 17.32 -1.64
N GLU A 589 -21.99 17.99 -2.30
CA GLU A 589 -21.65 17.71 -3.71
C GLU A 589 -21.12 16.29 -3.87
N TYR A 590 -20.19 15.87 -3.03
CA TYR A 590 -19.63 14.52 -3.07
C TYR A 590 -20.70 13.47 -2.81
N SER A 591 -21.55 13.67 -1.79
CA SER A 591 -22.65 12.76 -1.47
C SER A 591 -23.60 12.59 -2.66
N LYS A 592 -24.02 13.70 -3.29
CA LYS A 592 -24.89 13.69 -4.46
C LYS A 592 -24.25 13.01 -5.67
N LEU A 593 -22.96 13.28 -5.95
CA LEU A 593 -22.25 12.71 -7.09
C LEU A 593 -22.05 11.20 -6.97
N ASN A 594 -21.87 10.70 -5.75
CA ASN A 594 -21.60 9.28 -5.48
C ASN A 594 -22.82 8.49 -5.00
N ASN A 595 -24.01 9.12 -4.97
CA ASN A 595 -25.24 8.55 -4.41
C ASN A 595 -25.03 7.98 -2.99
N SER A 596 -24.32 8.73 -2.15
CA SER A 596 -24.08 8.33 -0.77
C SER A 596 -25.39 8.38 0.04
N PRO A 597 -25.65 7.39 0.92
CA PRO A 597 -26.78 7.46 1.84
C PRO A 597 -26.61 8.53 2.93
N CYS A 598 -25.39 9.01 3.16
CA CYS A 598 -25.09 10.04 4.15
C CYS A 598 -25.15 11.44 3.51
N PRO A 599 -25.90 12.42 4.07
CA PRO A 599 -26.06 13.75 3.47
C PRO A 599 -24.73 14.48 3.21
N LEU A 600 -23.79 14.37 4.15
CA LEU A 600 -22.42 14.86 4.00
C LEU A 600 -21.49 13.65 3.94
N MET A 601 -20.76 13.49 2.83
CA MET A 601 -19.78 12.41 2.68
C MET A 601 -18.52 12.93 2.03
N TYR A 602 -17.38 12.32 2.36
CA TYR A 602 -16.06 12.76 1.94
C TYR A 602 -15.21 11.56 1.56
N GLN A 603 -14.21 11.79 0.71
CA GLN A 603 -13.18 10.81 0.43
C GLN A 603 -11.80 11.34 0.81
N TYR A 604 -10.91 10.41 1.11
CA TYR A 604 -9.48 10.65 1.08
C TYR A 604 -8.78 9.53 0.31
N HIS A 605 -7.95 9.89 -0.68
CA HIS A 605 -7.30 8.95 -1.61
C HIS A 605 -8.26 7.92 -2.26
N GLY A 606 -9.50 8.34 -2.56
CA GLY A 606 -10.50 7.48 -3.19
C GLY A 606 -11.17 6.49 -2.23
N THR A 607 -11.11 6.74 -0.92
CA THR A 607 -11.76 5.90 0.11
C THR A 607 -12.66 6.77 1.00
N GLU A 608 -13.89 6.31 1.24
CA GLU A 608 -14.87 6.92 2.16
C GLU A 608 -14.55 6.54 3.61
N TYR A 609 -13.46 7.10 4.15
CA TYR A 609 -13.05 6.84 5.54
C TYR A 609 -14.07 7.37 6.55
N LEU A 610 -14.19 6.65 7.67
CA LEU A 610 -15.15 6.98 8.73
C LEU A 610 -14.46 7.43 10.03
N GLY A 611 -13.23 6.99 10.27
CA GLY A 611 -12.44 7.30 11.48
C GLY A 611 -11.94 8.75 11.57
N ALA A 612 -11.28 9.10 12.69
CA ALA A 612 -10.97 10.50 13.01
C ALA A 612 -9.82 11.09 12.20
N ALA A 613 -8.84 10.29 11.77
CA ALA A 613 -7.68 10.82 11.05
C ALA A 613 -8.07 11.34 9.66
N HIS A 614 -8.76 10.50 8.88
CA HIS A 614 -8.99 10.72 7.44
C HIS A 614 -10.46 10.78 7.05
N GLY A 615 -11.38 10.72 8.02
CA GLY A 615 -12.76 10.33 7.76
C GLY A 615 -13.82 11.22 8.38
N LEU A 616 -15.06 10.76 8.17
CA LEU A 616 -16.29 11.50 8.45
C LEU A 616 -16.39 12.00 9.89
N CYS A 617 -16.04 11.19 10.90
CA CYS A 617 -16.36 11.55 12.28
C CYS A 617 -15.67 12.83 12.76
N ALA A 618 -14.38 13.04 12.47
CA ALA A 618 -13.69 14.26 12.91
C ALA A 618 -14.03 15.48 12.04
N ILE A 619 -14.43 15.28 10.78
CA ILE A 619 -14.98 16.37 9.96
C ILE A 619 -16.29 16.88 10.59
N LEU A 620 -17.19 15.96 10.97
CA LEU A 620 -18.43 16.31 11.66
C LEU A 620 -18.18 16.92 13.04
N HIS A 621 -17.15 16.44 13.77
CA HIS A 621 -16.72 17.05 15.03
C HIS A 621 -16.38 18.54 14.85
N MET A 622 -15.53 18.86 13.88
CA MET A 622 -15.13 20.25 13.63
C MET A 622 -16.29 21.13 13.16
N LEU A 623 -17.27 20.57 12.44
CA LEU A 623 -18.51 21.30 12.11
C LEU A 623 -19.35 21.60 13.35
N LEU A 624 -19.38 20.70 14.35
CA LEU A 624 -20.08 20.94 15.61
C LEU A 624 -19.37 21.97 16.51
N ASP A 625 -18.05 22.14 16.38
CA ASP A 625 -17.29 23.19 17.08
C ASP A 625 -17.40 24.57 16.43
N SER A 626 -18.06 24.65 15.27
CA SER A 626 -18.22 25.90 14.55
C SER A 626 -19.03 26.94 15.35
N PRO A 627 -18.85 28.24 15.06
CA PRO A 627 -19.59 29.31 15.72
C PRO A 627 -21.12 29.15 15.66
N TRP A 628 -21.62 28.41 14.67
CA TRP A 628 -23.04 28.07 14.53
C TRP A 628 -23.65 27.39 15.75
N PHE A 629 -22.87 26.60 16.49
CA PHE A 629 -23.35 25.79 17.62
C PHE A 629 -22.93 26.34 18.99
N ARG A 630 -22.16 27.43 19.05
CA ARG A 630 -21.63 28.00 20.30
C ARG A 630 -22.63 28.90 21.05
N THR A 631 -23.73 29.29 20.40
CA THR A 631 -24.75 30.16 20.99
C THR A 631 -26.06 29.40 21.20
N ILE A 632 -26.84 29.80 22.23
CA ILE A 632 -28.21 29.32 22.45
C ILE A 632 -29.17 30.50 22.23
N PRO A 633 -30.13 30.42 21.29
CA PRO A 633 -30.38 29.30 20.38
C PRO A 633 -29.26 29.12 19.33
N ILE A 634 -29.15 27.90 18.80
CA ILE A 634 -28.21 27.54 17.73
C ILE A 634 -28.41 28.50 16.54
N SER A 635 -27.34 29.12 16.07
CA SER A 635 -27.35 30.12 14.98
C SER A 635 -27.12 29.49 13.59
N ALA A 636 -26.89 28.18 13.53
CA ALA A 636 -26.75 27.41 12.30
C ALA A 636 -27.96 27.62 11.36
N PRO A 637 -27.75 27.82 10.05
CA PRO A 637 -28.87 27.81 9.12
C PRO A 637 -29.51 26.42 9.06
N ALA A 638 -30.84 26.39 8.88
CA ALA A 638 -31.63 25.20 9.14
C ALA A 638 -31.28 24.01 8.24
N ALA A 639 -30.76 24.24 7.02
CA ALA A 639 -30.34 23.18 6.12
C ALA A 639 -29.03 22.52 6.58
N GLU A 640 -28.05 23.34 6.96
CA GLU A 640 -26.74 22.93 7.47
C GLU A 640 -26.92 22.12 8.76
N LEU A 641 -27.74 22.64 9.70
CA LEU A 641 -28.08 21.95 10.94
C LEU A 641 -28.66 20.56 10.67
N ARG A 642 -29.63 20.47 9.75
CA ARG A 642 -30.27 19.19 9.40
C ARG A 642 -29.29 18.20 8.79
N ASP A 643 -28.45 18.64 7.85
CA ASP A 643 -27.53 17.75 7.15
C ASP A 643 -26.39 17.26 8.05
N ILE A 644 -25.84 18.14 8.88
CA ILE A 644 -24.83 17.78 9.89
C ILE A 644 -25.42 16.75 10.85
N LYS A 645 -26.58 17.04 11.45
CA LYS A 645 -27.23 16.13 12.40
C LYS A 645 -27.56 14.78 11.77
N ARG A 646 -28.14 14.76 10.57
CA ARG A 646 -28.46 13.51 9.86
C ARG A 646 -27.20 12.71 9.50
N SER A 647 -26.09 13.36 9.19
CA SER A 647 -24.82 12.68 8.92
C SER A 647 -24.22 12.05 10.18
N ILE A 648 -24.37 12.71 11.34
CA ILE A 648 -23.98 12.14 12.64
C ILE A 648 -24.88 10.95 13.00
N ASP A 649 -26.19 11.07 12.79
CA ASP A 649 -27.15 9.99 13.05
C ASP A 649 -26.87 8.78 12.14
N PHE A 650 -26.58 9.01 10.85
CA PHE A 650 -26.11 7.96 9.94
C PHE A 650 -24.82 7.29 10.44
N PHE A 651 -23.82 8.08 10.86
CA PHE A 651 -22.56 7.54 11.38
C PHE A 651 -22.80 6.70 12.65
N LEU A 652 -23.69 7.14 13.55
CA LEU A 652 -24.07 6.43 14.76
C LEU A 652 -24.67 5.04 14.45
N GLU A 653 -25.48 4.92 13.39
CA GLU A 653 -26.07 3.65 12.95
C GLU A 653 -25.02 2.63 12.45
N LEU A 654 -23.80 3.08 12.12
CA LEU A 654 -22.70 2.19 11.73
C LEU A 654 -22.00 1.51 12.91
N GLN A 655 -22.38 1.84 14.15
CA GLN A 655 -21.79 1.21 15.33
C GLN A 655 -22.21 -0.27 15.39
N ASP A 656 -21.23 -1.17 15.53
CA ASP A 656 -21.48 -2.60 15.66
C ASP A 656 -21.93 -2.99 17.09
N GLU A 657 -22.33 -4.25 17.26
CA GLU A 657 -22.76 -4.81 18.55
C GLU A 657 -21.64 -4.80 19.62
N ASP A 658 -20.38 -4.81 19.19
CA ASP A 658 -19.21 -4.71 20.08
C ASP A 658 -18.99 -3.27 20.56
N GLY A 659 -19.68 -2.27 19.98
CA GLY A 659 -19.49 -0.85 20.27
C GLY A 659 -18.40 -0.18 19.41
N ASN A 660 -17.92 -0.83 18.36
CA ASN A 660 -16.90 -0.33 17.45
C ASN A 660 -17.47 0.23 16.14
N PHE A 661 -16.62 0.92 15.36
CA PHE A 661 -16.98 1.48 14.07
C PHE A 661 -16.09 0.93 12.94
N PRO A 662 -16.64 0.77 11.73
CA PRO A 662 -15.86 0.39 10.55
C PRO A 662 -14.84 1.47 10.15
N VAL A 663 -13.78 1.05 9.46
CA VAL A 663 -12.70 1.95 9.01
C VAL A 663 -13.16 2.85 7.86
N ALA A 664 -13.89 2.26 6.90
CA ALA A 664 -14.39 2.93 5.70
C ALA A 664 -15.73 2.31 5.26
N LEU A 665 -16.52 3.05 4.48
CA LEU A 665 -17.85 2.61 4.05
C LEU A 665 -17.78 1.39 3.10
N GLU A 666 -16.70 1.27 2.32
CA GLU A 666 -16.47 0.15 1.40
C GLU A 666 -16.15 -1.17 2.13
N ASP A 667 -15.67 -1.12 3.37
CA ASP A 667 -15.44 -2.32 4.17
C ASP A 667 -16.77 -3.02 4.52
N LEU A 668 -17.85 -2.24 4.73
CA LEU A 668 -19.21 -2.76 4.90
C LEU A 668 -19.73 -3.42 3.62
N ARG A 669 -19.48 -2.80 2.46
CA ARG A 669 -19.93 -3.33 1.15
C ARG A 669 -19.20 -4.61 0.76
N SER A 670 -17.93 -4.75 1.16
CA SER A 670 -17.08 -5.87 0.79
C SER A 670 -17.08 -7.04 1.80
N GLY A 671 -17.76 -6.88 2.95
CA GLY A 671 -17.78 -7.89 4.02
C GLY A 671 -16.39 -8.17 4.62
N ARG A 672 -15.43 -7.26 4.45
CA ARG A 672 -14.06 -7.42 4.96
C ARG A 672 -13.98 -6.92 6.39
N ASP A 673 -13.66 -7.82 7.32
CA ASP A 673 -13.57 -7.48 8.75
C ASP A 673 -12.23 -6.80 9.10
N LYS A 674 -12.06 -5.54 8.71
CA LYS A 674 -10.95 -4.69 9.15
C LYS A 674 -11.35 -3.91 10.41
N ARG A 675 -11.37 -4.58 11.57
CA ARG A 675 -11.62 -3.90 12.85
C ARG A 675 -10.34 -3.30 13.40
N LEU A 676 -10.36 -1.98 13.60
CA LEU A 676 -9.33 -1.21 14.29
C LEU A 676 -9.94 -0.58 15.54
N VAL A 677 -9.14 -0.47 16.61
CA VAL A 677 -9.52 0.14 17.89
C VAL A 677 -8.53 1.25 18.18
N HIS A 678 -8.51 2.24 17.29
CA HIS A 678 -7.53 3.33 17.28
C HIS A 678 -8.25 4.68 17.25
N TRP A 679 -7.56 5.76 17.64
CA TRP A 679 -8.07 7.11 17.41
C TRP A 679 -8.25 7.36 15.90
N CYS A 680 -7.28 7.00 15.08
CA CYS A 680 -7.39 7.22 13.63
C CYS A 680 -8.55 6.46 12.98
N HIS A 681 -8.88 5.26 13.48
CA HIS A 681 -9.95 4.41 12.96
C HIS A 681 -10.56 3.51 14.05
N GLY A 682 -11.86 3.64 14.27
CA GLY A 682 -12.65 2.87 15.23
C GLY A 682 -13.26 3.72 16.34
N ALA A 683 -13.77 3.07 17.38
CA ALA A 683 -14.43 3.72 18.51
C ALA A 683 -13.60 4.82 19.18
N PRO A 684 -12.28 4.66 19.42
CA PRO A 684 -11.52 5.70 20.12
C PRO A 684 -11.48 7.04 19.39
N GLY A 685 -11.67 7.08 18.07
CA GLY A 685 -11.83 8.32 17.31
C GLY A 685 -13.28 8.82 17.25
N ALA A 686 -14.24 7.89 17.26
CA ALA A 686 -15.66 8.19 17.18
C ALA A 686 -16.20 8.92 18.42
N VAL A 687 -15.57 8.74 19.59
CA VAL A 687 -16.07 9.31 20.84
C VAL A 687 -16.13 10.84 20.85
N TYR A 688 -15.24 11.55 20.15
CA TYR A 688 -15.21 13.01 20.19
C TYR A 688 -16.46 13.62 19.51
N VAL A 689 -16.82 13.13 18.32
CA VAL A 689 -18.03 13.62 17.63
C VAL A 689 -19.30 13.25 18.39
N LEU A 690 -19.34 12.06 19.02
CA LEU A 690 -20.50 11.62 19.80
C LEU A 690 -20.66 12.43 21.09
N ALA A 691 -19.54 12.73 21.78
CA ALA A 691 -19.54 13.57 22.97
C ALA A 691 -19.98 15.00 22.62
N LYS A 692 -19.44 15.59 21.56
CA LYS A 692 -19.86 16.92 21.10
C LYS A 692 -21.34 16.93 20.68
N ALA A 693 -21.79 15.91 19.97
CA ALA A 693 -23.20 15.76 19.58
C ALA A 693 -24.13 15.65 20.81
N TYR A 694 -23.72 14.89 21.84
CA TYR A 694 -24.45 14.83 23.10
C TYR A 694 -24.50 16.19 23.79
N LEU A 695 -23.38 16.92 23.85
CA LEU A 695 -23.31 18.24 24.47
C LEU A 695 -24.25 19.26 23.79
N ILE A 696 -24.40 19.19 22.47
CA ILE A 696 -25.23 20.12 21.68
C ILE A 696 -26.69 19.69 21.65
N PHE A 697 -26.98 18.45 21.24
CA PHE A 697 -28.34 17.98 20.99
C PHE A 697 -29.04 17.40 22.22
N LYS A 698 -28.28 17.08 23.28
CA LYS A 698 -28.77 16.48 24.54
C LYS A 698 -29.60 15.20 24.33
N GLU A 699 -29.30 14.43 23.27
CA GLU A 699 -29.99 13.16 22.99
C GLU A 699 -29.23 11.97 23.58
N GLU A 700 -29.92 11.17 24.41
CA GLU A 700 -29.33 10.05 25.17
C GLU A 700 -28.69 8.95 24.30
N LYS A 701 -29.12 8.83 23.04
CA LYS A 701 -28.55 7.86 22.08
C LYS A 701 -27.05 8.05 21.87
N TYR A 702 -26.56 9.30 21.93
CA TYR A 702 -25.14 9.60 21.78
C TYR A 702 -24.34 9.17 23.02
N LEU A 703 -24.86 9.44 24.22
CA LEU A 703 -24.23 9.01 25.47
C LEU A 703 -24.22 7.48 25.62
N SER A 704 -25.32 6.82 25.25
CA SER A 704 -25.40 5.36 25.22
C SER A 704 -24.34 4.75 24.29
N SER A 705 -24.13 5.34 23.12
CA SER A 705 -23.09 4.94 22.17
C SER A 705 -21.67 5.13 22.70
N LEU A 706 -21.40 6.26 23.38
CA LEU A 706 -20.14 6.53 24.06
C LEU A 706 -19.79 5.48 25.11
N ARG A 707 -20.77 5.08 25.93
CA ARG A 707 -20.58 4.03 26.95
C ARG A 707 -20.22 2.69 26.30
N ARG A 708 -20.86 2.33 25.18
CA ARG A 708 -20.48 1.15 24.38
C ARG A 708 -19.07 1.24 23.83
N CYS A 709 -18.67 2.40 23.30
CA CYS A 709 -17.29 2.65 22.86
C CYS A 709 -16.29 2.41 24.00
N ALA A 710 -16.54 2.99 25.17
CA ALA A 710 -15.67 2.88 26.33
C ALA A 710 -15.54 1.43 26.82
N ASP A 711 -16.64 0.66 26.86
CA ASP A 711 -16.59 -0.75 27.22
C ASP A 711 -15.84 -1.60 26.19
N MET A 712 -15.94 -1.27 24.90
CA MET A 712 -15.16 -1.91 23.85
C MET A 712 -13.67 -1.64 24.00
N VAL A 713 -13.31 -0.37 24.22
CA VAL A 713 -11.92 0.07 24.45
C VAL A 713 -11.36 -0.56 25.72
N TRP A 714 -12.16 -0.70 26.78
CA TRP A 714 -11.74 -1.39 28.00
C TRP A 714 -11.40 -2.87 27.76
N LYS A 715 -12.07 -3.52 26.81
CA LYS A 715 -11.82 -4.93 26.49
C LYS A 715 -10.69 -5.13 25.47
N LYS A 716 -10.56 -4.24 24.49
CA LYS A 716 -9.74 -4.44 23.27
C LYS A 716 -8.75 -3.29 22.97
N GLY A 717 -8.68 -2.28 23.82
CA GLY A 717 -7.88 -1.06 23.63
C GLY A 717 -6.42 -1.14 24.08
N PHE A 718 -5.99 -2.26 24.66
CA PHE A 718 -4.62 -2.53 25.12
C PHE A 718 -3.74 -2.91 23.91
N LEU A 719 -3.45 -1.95 23.04
CA LEU A 719 -2.90 -2.24 21.71
C LEU A 719 -1.44 -2.68 21.74
N ARG A 720 -1.09 -3.73 21.00
CA ARG A 720 0.31 -4.14 20.78
C ARG A 720 1.09 -3.15 19.88
N LYS A 721 0.44 -2.10 19.38
CA LYS A 721 1.01 -1.20 18.36
C LYS A 721 1.95 -0.15 18.94
N GLY A 722 1.92 0.08 20.25
CA GLY A 722 2.85 0.99 20.93
C GLY A 722 2.15 1.94 21.91
N PRO A 723 2.91 2.85 22.52
CA PRO A 723 2.42 3.73 23.58
C PRO A 723 1.66 4.97 23.06
N GLY A 724 1.86 5.39 21.80
CA GLY A 724 1.39 6.68 21.28
C GLY A 724 -0.12 6.91 21.21
N ILE A 725 -0.52 8.09 20.73
CA ILE A 725 -1.92 8.55 20.81
C ILE A 725 -2.77 8.30 19.56
N CYS A 726 -2.18 8.12 18.38
CA CYS A 726 -2.96 7.89 17.15
C CYS A 726 -3.59 6.49 17.12
N HIS A 727 -2.85 5.50 17.58
CA HIS A 727 -3.22 4.09 17.52
C HIS A 727 -2.43 3.27 18.54
N GLY A 728 -2.24 3.83 19.73
CA GLY A 728 -1.56 3.20 20.86
C GLY A 728 -2.36 3.32 22.15
N VAL A 729 -1.73 2.92 23.24
CA VAL A 729 -2.37 2.80 24.56
C VAL A 729 -2.79 4.17 25.10
N ALA A 730 -1.91 5.18 25.07
CA ALA A 730 -2.24 6.51 25.59
C ALA A 730 -3.44 7.13 24.87
N GLY A 731 -3.51 6.97 23.56
CA GLY A 731 -4.64 7.46 22.75
C GLY A 731 -5.98 6.85 23.11
N ASN A 732 -5.97 5.56 23.45
CA ASN A 732 -7.15 4.87 23.92
C ASN A 732 -7.49 5.23 25.37
N GLY A 733 -6.50 5.59 26.20
CA GLY A 733 -6.69 6.11 27.55
C GLY A 733 -7.51 7.41 27.58
N TYR A 734 -7.31 8.29 26.60
CA TYR A 734 -8.09 9.53 26.46
C TYR A 734 -9.59 9.32 26.31
N VAL A 735 -10.04 8.16 25.81
CA VAL A 735 -11.47 7.84 25.75
C VAL A 735 -12.11 7.89 27.13
N PHE A 736 -11.38 7.41 28.14
CA PHE A 736 -11.88 7.39 29.51
C PHE A 736 -11.77 8.75 30.19
N LEU A 737 -10.72 9.54 29.91
CA LEU A 737 -10.64 10.92 30.39
C LEU A 737 -11.79 11.77 29.84
N LEU A 738 -12.12 11.61 28.55
CA LEU A 738 -13.27 12.28 27.95
C LEU A 738 -14.59 11.88 28.63
N LEU A 739 -14.83 10.58 28.83
CA LEU A 739 -16.06 10.14 29.50
C LEU A 739 -16.10 10.56 30.97
N PHE A 740 -14.97 10.60 31.67
CA PHE A 740 -14.88 11.13 33.02
C PHE A 740 -15.28 12.61 33.06
N ARG A 741 -14.68 13.46 32.22
CA ARG A 741 -15.08 14.88 32.11
C ARG A 741 -16.57 15.05 31.76
N LEU A 742 -17.11 14.17 30.93
CA LEU A 742 -18.50 14.26 30.47
C LEU A 742 -19.53 13.80 31.52
N THR A 743 -19.20 12.79 32.33
CA THR A 743 -20.17 12.09 33.20
C THR A 743 -19.87 12.19 34.69
N ASN A 744 -18.65 12.59 35.05
CA ASN A 744 -18.09 12.56 36.39
C ASN A 744 -18.12 11.16 37.06
N GLU A 745 -18.21 10.08 36.27
CA GLU A 745 -18.18 8.71 36.79
C GLU A 745 -16.74 8.23 37.03
N MET A 746 -16.39 8.00 38.30
CA MET A 746 -15.04 7.57 38.72
C MET A 746 -14.52 6.28 38.04
N LYS A 747 -15.42 5.42 37.58
CA LYS A 747 -15.09 4.23 36.79
C LYS A 747 -14.21 4.58 35.58
N TYR A 748 -14.48 5.68 34.88
CA TYR A 748 -13.70 6.04 33.70
C TYR A 748 -12.33 6.57 34.10
N LEU A 749 -12.23 7.40 35.14
CA LEU A 749 -10.93 7.83 35.65
C LEU A 749 -10.07 6.63 36.06
N TYR A 750 -10.64 5.68 36.79
CA TYR A 750 -9.98 4.41 37.12
C TYR A 750 -9.44 3.69 35.87
N ARG A 751 -10.27 3.53 34.83
CA ARG A 751 -9.85 2.88 33.59
C ARG A 751 -8.73 3.65 32.87
N ALA A 752 -8.72 4.99 32.92
CA ALA A 752 -7.63 5.81 32.39
C ALA A 752 -6.30 5.52 33.12
N HIS A 753 -6.32 5.43 34.45
CA HIS A 753 -5.13 5.05 35.23
C HIS A 753 -4.64 3.64 34.91
N LYS A 754 -5.54 2.67 34.68
CA LYS A 754 -5.12 1.32 34.25
C LYS A 754 -4.47 1.29 32.87
N PHE A 755 -4.82 2.22 31.99
CA PHE A 755 -4.11 2.40 30.73
C PHE A 755 -2.71 3.01 30.93
N MET A 756 -2.54 3.87 31.93
CA MET A 756 -1.21 4.34 32.35
C MET A 756 -0.37 3.20 32.96
N GLU A 757 -0.93 2.40 33.88
CA GLU A 757 -0.23 1.26 34.48
C GLU A 757 0.28 0.26 33.44
N LEU A 758 -0.46 0.07 32.34
CA LEU A 758 0.00 -0.79 31.24
C LEU A 758 1.30 -0.29 30.59
N LEU A 759 1.53 1.03 30.55
CA LEU A 759 2.73 1.60 29.91
C LEU A 759 4.02 1.17 30.63
N THR A 760 3.93 0.87 31.93
CA THR A 760 5.06 0.41 32.74
C THR A 760 5.17 -1.11 32.83
N ASP A 761 4.11 -1.84 32.48
CA ASP A 761 4.01 -3.30 32.51
C ASP A 761 5.09 -4.00 31.66
N ALA A 762 5.70 -5.04 32.23
CA ALA A 762 6.81 -5.75 31.60
C ALA A 762 6.37 -6.56 30.37
N GLU A 763 5.17 -7.15 30.40
CA GLU A 763 4.64 -7.90 29.27
C GLU A 763 4.30 -6.94 28.11
N PHE A 764 3.71 -5.79 28.42
CA PHE A 764 3.47 -4.74 27.44
C PHE A 764 4.77 -4.25 26.81
N LYS A 765 5.78 -3.89 27.60
CA LYS A 765 7.09 -3.46 27.07
C LYS A 765 7.76 -4.52 26.20
N LEU A 766 7.59 -5.81 26.51
CA LEU A 766 8.13 -6.91 25.72
C LEU A 766 7.37 -7.14 24.40
N ARG A 767 6.04 -6.97 24.40
CA ARG A 767 5.17 -7.34 23.28
C ARG A 767 4.72 -6.18 22.41
N ALA A 768 4.85 -4.94 22.89
CA ALA A 768 4.52 -3.75 22.13
C ALA A 768 5.52 -3.55 20.99
N ARG A 769 5.01 -3.09 19.86
CA ARG A 769 5.83 -2.68 18.72
C ARG A 769 6.44 -1.31 18.99
N THR A 770 7.69 -1.13 18.56
CA THR A 770 8.31 0.18 18.47
C THR A 770 7.64 0.98 17.34
N PRO A 771 7.14 2.20 17.58
CA PRO A 771 6.58 3.06 16.53
C PRO A 771 7.63 3.44 15.48
N ASP A 772 7.20 3.84 14.29
CA ASP A 772 8.12 4.31 13.24
C ASP A 772 8.85 5.60 13.66
N ARG A 773 8.16 6.47 14.42
CA ARG A 773 8.75 7.65 15.07
C ARG A 773 8.54 7.59 16.60
N PRO A 774 9.41 6.88 17.35
CA PRO A 774 9.20 6.52 18.76
C PRO A 774 9.03 7.70 19.73
N HIS A 775 9.55 8.88 19.37
CA HIS A 775 9.54 10.08 20.22
C HIS A 775 8.55 11.15 19.76
N SER A 776 7.78 10.88 18.70
CA SER A 776 6.84 11.85 18.14
C SER A 776 5.55 12.01 18.96
N LEU A 777 4.79 13.07 18.64
CA LEU A 777 3.51 13.35 19.30
C LEU A 777 2.47 12.26 19.01
N TYR A 778 2.18 11.92 17.76
CA TYR A 778 1.05 11.02 17.45
C TYR A 778 1.40 9.53 17.47
N GLU A 779 2.64 9.14 17.19
CA GLU A 779 3.05 7.72 17.19
C GLU A 779 3.84 7.34 18.44
N GLY A 780 4.57 8.29 19.02
CA GLY A 780 5.59 8.05 20.03
C GLY A 780 5.22 8.46 21.46
N VAL A 781 6.25 8.54 22.30
CA VAL A 781 6.12 8.84 23.72
C VAL A 781 5.82 10.31 24.02
N ALA A 782 6.02 11.26 23.10
CA ALA A 782 5.64 12.65 23.36
C ALA A 782 4.12 12.81 23.54
N GLY A 783 3.30 12.10 22.76
CA GLY A 783 1.86 12.03 23.03
C GLY A 783 1.50 11.25 24.28
N THR A 784 2.33 10.30 24.67
CA THR A 784 2.18 9.59 25.96
C THR A 784 2.40 10.55 27.12
N VAL A 785 3.41 11.41 27.05
CA VAL A 785 3.63 12.49 28.03
C VAL A 785 2.41 13.40 28.11
N CYS A 786 1.84 13.84 26.98
CA CYS A 786 0.60 14.65 26.99
C CYS A 786 -0.55 13.96 27.75
N PHE A 787 -0.73 12.65 27.56
CA PHE A 787 -1.73 11.85 28.28
C PHE A 787 -1.45 11.77 29.79
N LEU A 788 -0.19 11.61 30.18
CA LEU A 788 0.21 11.56 31.59
C LEU A 788 0.03 12.92 32.29
N VAL A 789 0.32 14.02 31.60
CA VAL A 789 0.03 15.38 32.09
C VAL A 789 -1.47 15.55 32.30
N ASP A 790 -2.29 15.12 31.33
CA ASP A 790 -3.75 15.19 31.45
C ASP A 790 -4.33 14.27 32.54
N LEU A 791 -3.62 13.21 32.95
CA LEU A 791 -4.02 12.38 34.09
C LEU A 791 -3.82 13.09 35.44
N LEU A 792 -2.91 14.05 35.52
CA LEU A 792 -2.71 14.89 36.71
C LEU A 792 -3.84 15.93 36.86
N GLU A 793 -4.44 16.37 35.76
CA GLU A 793 -5.54 17.34 35.73
C GLU A 793 -6.73 16.81 34.91
N PRO A 794 -7.39 15.71 35.35
CA PRO A 794 -8.36 14.98 34.53
C PRO A 794 -9.62 15.79 34.18
N GLU A 795 -9.95 16.83 34.95
CA GLU A 795 -11.07 17.74 34.68
C GLU A 795 -10.81 18.69 33.49
N GLN A 796 -9.55 18.89 33.12
CA GLN A 796 -9.11 19.72 32.00
C GLN A 796 -8.56 18.89 30.82
N ALA A 797 -8.50 17.57 30.97
CA ALA A 797 -7.92 16.66 29.99
C ALA A 797 -8.60 16.70 28.61
N TYR A 798 -7.82 16.86 27.56
CA TYR A 798 -8.30 16.71 26.18
C TYR A 798 -7.27 16.04 25.29
N PHE A 799 -7.75 15.18 24.38
CA PHE A 799 -6.90 14.62 23.34
C PHE A 799 -6.36 15.78 22.49
N PRO A 800 -5.05 15.84 22.19
CA PRO A 800 -4.46 16.97 21.47
C PRO A 800 -5.27 17.42 20.25
N PHE A 801 -5.72 18.68 20.29
CA PHE A 801 -6.50 19.36 19.25
C PHE A 801 -7.91 18.80 18.97
N MET A 802 -8.48 18.03 19.90
CA MET A 802 -9.81 17.40 19.78
C MET A 802 -10.65 17.59 21.07
N ASP A 803 -10.53 18.74 21.74
CA ASP A 803 -11.42 19.05 22.87
C ASP A 803 -12.88 19.17 22.39
N VAL A 804 -13.83 18.80 23.24
CA VAL A 804 -15.26 18.88 22.95
C VAL A 804 -15.95 19.99 23.76
N PHE A 805 -15.27 20.56 24.77
CA PHE A 805 -15.84 21.51 25.72
C PHE A 805 -15.59 22.99 25.40
N HIS A 806 -15.16 23.28 24.15
CA HIS A 806 -15.00 24.63 23.59
C HIS A 806 -16.21 25.55 23.78
#